data_AF-A0A8H3J9C6-F1
#
_entry.id   AF-A0A8H3J9C6-F1
#
_cell.length_a   1.000
_cell.length_b   1.000
_cell.length_c   1.000
_cell.angle_alpha   90.00
_cell.angle_beta   90.00
_cell.angle_gamma   90.00
#
_symmetry.space_group_name_H-M   'P 1'
#
loop_
_entity.id
_entity.type
_entity.pdbx_description
1 polymer ?
#
loop_
_entity_poly.entity_id
_entity_poly.type
_entity_poly.pdbx_seq_one_letter_code
_entity_poly.pdbx_strand_id
1 'polypeptide(L)'
;MPRTGTVTMQVALETLGCKPTYHGYTPLHHIDECAKWIRAFEAKYHNNGPPFTRDDWDDLLGNYRAVTDSPAICFAEELIEAYPEAKVVLVERDVESWYLSFKGMIDEMYNPIVQILRILDPQVLGPTASMFYHVYKDRKGFCRTDKKEELQCTARTLYREHYKHVRSVCPKDRLLDFKLKDGWGPLCEFLDKEEPGVPFPRLNEGAALAEKFKEFQKRSMLLVLRNLTVVGVSYGKIESFSPWFPETDPKNPQARIKKLSHRGTSLFIQILISTTVLVFNISVMIYAAVKYGIYHGFGDLYQGDCKLVARYNTVAHLGINIVSTLLLSASNYCAQLLVAPTRSEVDRAHEKRDWLDIGVPSFRNLWKRRIAQKRKATWTLLMISSVLLHLIWNSAVFAAKPFNSYRVLTVTSDYLTDAGPWPTQNNQTLYLLQNPKSLFYLNATQCIERYISPNPGQMDVLVVAANVTMRDRASLVDGNSSSSLLYEYDSFDGGTNWIWASSWLCSAYAQPGSRPVSWCIAENLAKEVDWIVAWYSWISNGILDKSLWVKVDHCVSAGVESLDNHYALRYSALILLTVCILNTAKCAAIYYTAFLHYRSNTSHREKASLVTIGDAVASFLAEKDPTTERLPFASREEFTKEKWPTQRSPRLHPGPSLCAIPSFRAASWTRWLVTLALCVTV
;
A
#
# COMPACT_ATOMS: atom_id res chain seq x y z
N MET A 1 -36.30 -19.10 10.08
CA MET A 1 -35.14 -18.89 9.16
C MET A 1 -34.63 -17.46 9.32
N PRO A 2 -33.38 -17.11 8.97
CA PRO A 2 -33.00 -15.70 8.84
C PRO A 2 -33.96 -14.99 7.88
N ARG A 3 -34.14 -13.68 8.04
CA ARG A 3 -34.99 -12.82 7.16
C ARG A 3 -36.49 -13.06 7.26
N THR A 4 -36.94 -13.70 8.35
CA THR A 4 -38.37 -13.91 8.65
C THR A 4 -38.88 -13.05 9.79
N GLY A 5 -38.15 -11.99 10.18
CA GLY A 5 -38.50 -11.12 11.32
C GLY A 5 -37.91 -11.60 12.64
N THR A 6 -36.77 -12.28 12.63
CA THR A 6 -36.05 -12.72 13.83
C THR A 6 -35.67 -11.57 14.76
N VAL A 7 -35.31 -10.38 14.23
CA VAL A 7 -35.01 -9.20 15.06
C VAL A 7 -36.30 -8.65 15.69
N THR A 8 -37.39 -8.65 14.91
CA THR A 8 -38.71 -8.27 15.43
C THR A 8 -39.14 -9.21 16.55
N MET A 9 -38.94 -10.51 16.38
CA MET A 9 -39.23 -11.51 17.41
C MET A 9 -38.35 -11.37 18.64
N GLN A 10 -37.06 -11.08 18.46
CA GLN A 10 -36.17 -10.85 19.59
C GLN A 10 -36.69 -9.71 20.47
N VAL A 11 -37.04 -8.57 19.87
CA VAL A 11 -37.60 -7.44 20.61
C VAL A 11 -38.96 -7.77 21.23
N ALA A 12 -39.81 -8.53 20.52
CA ALA A 12 -41.09 -8.97 21.07
C ALA A 12 -40.90 -9.85 22.31
N LEU A 13 -40.01 -10.85 22.24
CA LEU A 13 -39.69 -11.75 23.35
C LEU A 13 -39.05 -11.01 24.52
N GLU A 14 -38.12 -10.08 24.26
CA GLU A 14 -37.53 -9.24 25.31
C GLU A 14 -38.57 -8.35 26.00
N THR A 15 -39.54 -7.83 25.25
CA THR A 15 -40.67 -7.05 25.80
C THR A 15 -41.55 -7.90 26.73
N LEU A 16 -41.72 -9.19 26.42
CA LEU A 16 -42.45 -10.15 27.27
C LEU A 16 -41.62 -10.72 28.43
N GLY A 17 -40.41 -10.18 28.67
CA GLY A 17 -39.54 -10.56 29.79
C GLY A 17 -38.58 -11.71 29.49
N CYS A 18 -38.47 -12.17 28.24
CA CYS A 18 -37.50 -13.19 27.81
C CYS A 18 -36.12 -12.57 27.48
N LYS A 19 -35.64 -11.63 28.30
CA LYS A 19 -34.33 -10.98 28.12
C LYS A 19 -33.23 -11.67 28.96
N PRO A 20 -32.03 -11.92 28.42
CA PRO A 20 -31.58 -11.64 27.04
C PRO A 20 -32.04 -12.72 26.04
N THR A 21 -32.34 -12.32 24.80
CA THR A 21 -32.66 -13.25 23.70
C THR A 21 -31.49 -13.33 22.71
N TYR A 22 -31.02 -14.55 22.40
CA TYR A 22 -29.95 -14.80 21.42
C TYR A 22 -30.40 -14.47 19.99
N HIS A 23 -29.51 -13.89 19.19
CA HIS A 23 -29.76 -13.60 17.78
C HIS A 23 -28.48 -13.80 16.95
N GLY A 24 -28.59 -13.89 15.62
CA GLY A 24 -27.46 -14.04 14.71
C GLY A 24 -26.50 -12.85 14.61
N TYR A 25 -26.72 -11.76 15.35
CA TYR A 25 -25.71 -10.70 15.51
C TYR A 25 -24.99 -10.77 16.86
N THR A 26 -25.41 -11.63 17.78
CA THR A 26 -24.75 -11.83 19.08
C THR A 26 -23.27 -12.22 18.92
N PRO A 27 -22.89 -13.13 17.99
CA PRO A 27 -21.48 -13.45 17.74
C PRO A 27 -20.61 -12.27 17.29
N LEU A 28 -21.19 -11.19 16.75
CA LEU A 28 -20.44 -9.98 16.41
C LEU A 28 -19.95 -9.21 17.64
N HIS A 29 -20.58 -9.44 18.79
CA HIS A 29 -20.22 -8.82 20.08
C HIS A 29 -19.57 -9.83 21.04
N HIS A 30 -19.82 -11.13 20.86
CA HIS A 30 -19.30 -12.24 21.68
C HIS A 30 -18.51 -13.23 20.81
N ILE A 31 -17.34 -12.80 20.33
CA ILE A 31 -16.51 -13.55 19.36
C ILE A 31 -16.03 -14.89 19.94
N ASP A 32 -15.87 -14.96 21.26
CA ASP A 32 -15.50 -16.17 22.01
C ASP A 32 -16.53 -17.32 21.85
N GLU A 33 -17.80 -17.01 21.60
CA GLU A 33 -18.84 -18.00 21.32
C GLU A 33 -18.66 -18.68 19.94
N CYS A 34 -17.99 -18.03 18.99
CA CYS A 34 -17.84 -18.55 17.61
C CYS A 34 -17.15 -19.91 17.58
N ALA A 35 -16.15 -20.14 18.45
CA ALA A 35 -15.44 -21.41 18.53
C ALA A 35 -16.34 -22.55 19.00
N LYS A 36 -17.26 -22.27 19.94
CA LYS A 36 -18.23 -23.25 20.44
C LYS A 36 -19.26 -23.60 19.36
N TRP A 37 -19.74 -22.61 18.60
CA TRP A 37 -20.61 -22.87 17.44
C TRP A 37 -19.92 -23.70 16.36
N ILE A 38 -18.67 -23.40 16.01
CA ILE A 38 -17.90 -24.19 15.04
C ILE A 38 -17.78 -25.65 15.50
N ARG A 39 -17.49 -25.88 16.78
CA ARG A 39 -17.46 -27.22 17.38
C ARG A 39 -18.81 -27.94 17.24
N ALA A 40 -19.94 -27.25 17.41
CA ALA A 40 -21.27 -27.83 17.20
C ALA A 40 -21.50 -28.23 15.74
N PHE A 41 -21.09 -27.40 14.78
CA PHE A 41 -21.19 -27.72 13.35
C PHE A 41 -20.32 -28.92 12.96
N GLU A 42 -19.09 -28.97 13.47
CA GLU A 42 -18.14 -30.07 13.25
C GLU A 42 -18.68 -31.40 13.80
N ALA A 43 -19.25 -31.40 15.01
CA ALA A 43 -19.88 -32.58 15.59
C ALA A 43 -21.08 -33.06 14.75
N LYS A 44 -22.01 -32.15 14.41
CA LYS A 44 -23.26 -32.50 13.70
C LYS A 44 -23.04 -32.91 12.23
N TYR A 45 -22.27 -32.14 11.47
CA TYR A 45 -22.22 -32.29 10.00
C TYR A 45 -20.96 -33.03 9.51
N HIS A 46 -19.93 -33.16 10.35
CA HIS A 46 -18.67 -33.83 9.99
C HIS A 46 -18.36 -35.05 10.85
N ASN A 47 -19.19 -35.40 11.83
CA ASN A 47 -18.94 -36.45 12.82
C ASN A 47 -17.59 -36.26 13.53
N ASN A 48 -17.19 -35.00 13.74
CA ASN A 48 -15.93 -34.63 14.34
C ASN A 48 -16.15 -34.22 15.80
N GLY A 49 -16.15 -35.22 16.69
CA GLY A 49 -16.45 -35.08 18.11
C GLY A 49 -17.82 -35.65 18.49
N PRO A 50 -18.12 -35.72 19.80
CA PRO A 50 -19.42 -36.20 20.28
C PRO A 50 -20.54 -35.21 19.93
N PRO A 51 -21.80 -35.68 19.74
CA PRO A 51 -22.97 -34.81 19.66
C PRO A 51 -23.08 -33.90 20.89
N PHE A 52 -23.59 -32.69 20.71
CA PHE A 52 -23.77 -31.74 21.80
C PHE A 52 -24.82 -32.24 22.78
N THR A 53 -24.47 -32.18 24.06
CA THR A 53 -25.37 -32.48 25.17
C THR A 53 -26.07 -31.22 25.67
N ARG A 54 -27.04 -31.36 26.56
CA ARG A 54 -27.67 -30.21 27.23
C ARG A 54 -26.64 -29.33 27.96
N ASP A 55 -25.63 -29.92 28.58
CA ASP A 55 -24.56 -29.16 29.26
C ASP A 55 -23.72 -28.33 28.27
N ASP A 56 -23.44 -28.87 27.06
CA ASP A 56 -22.76 -28.10 26.00
C ASP A 56 -23.61 -26.92 25.51
N TRP A 57 -24.93 -27.13 25.41
CA TRP A 57 -25.87 -26.08 25.07
C TRP A 57 -25.99 -25.05 26.19
N ASP A 58 -25.99 -25.45 27.46
CA ASP A 58 -26.02 -24.53 28.60
C ASP A 58 -24.75 -23.67 28.68
N ASP A 59 -23.58 -24.22 28.36
CA ASP A 59 -22.31 -23.47 28.26
C ASP A 59 -22.30 -22.42 27.12
N LEU A 60 -23.13 -22.62 26.09
CA LEU A 60 -23.23 -21.71 24.94
C LEU A 60 -24.42 -20.74 25.03
N LEU A 61 -25.57 -21.23 25.46
CA LEU A 61 -26.88 -20.59 25.39
C LEU A 61 -27.54 -20.40 26.76
N GLY A 62 -26.99 -20.98 27.84
CA GLY A 62 -27.62 -20.97 29.17
C GLY A 62 -27.78 -19.58 29.79
N ASN A 63 -27.05 -18.58 29.28
CA ASN A 63 -27.21 -17.17 29.68
C ASN A 63 -28.39 -16.47 28.99
N TYR A 64 -29.07 -17.12 28.04
CA TYR A 64 -30.15 -16.55 27.24
C TYR A 64 -31.49 -17.20 27.58
N ARG A 65 -32.54 -16.38 27.68
CA ARG A 65 -33.91 -16.82 27.99
C ARG A 65 -34.67 -17.34 26.77
N ALA A 66 -34.22 -16.96 25.57
CA ALA A 66 -34.77 -17.39 24.30
C ALA A 66 -33.69 -17.32 23.21
N VAL A 67 -33.89 -18.06 22.12
CA VAL A 67 -32.94 -18.11 20.99
C VAL A 67 -33.64 -17.89 19.65
N THR A 68 -33.00 -17.11 18.78
CA THR A 68 -33.51 -16.80 17.45
C THR A 68 -32.37 -16.84 16.42
N ASP A 69 -32.75 -16.97 15.14
CA ASP A 69 -31.86 -16.81 13.99
C ASP A 69 -30.73 -17.86 13.87
N SER A 70 -29.90 -17.75 12.82
CA SER A 70 -28.65 -18.52 12.67
C SER A 70 -27.57 -17.99 13.62
N PRO A 71 -26.70 -18.85 14.20
CA PRO A 71 -26.52 -20.27 13.90
C PRO A 71 -27.48 -21.24 14.61
N ALA A 72 -28.19 -20.82 15.67
CA ALA A 72 -29.02 -21.71 16.51
C ALA A 72 -30.08 -22.49 15.72
N ILE A 73 -30.70 -21.87 14.71
CA ILE A 73 -31.71 -22.53 13.87
C ILE A 73 -31.21 -23.76 13.10
N CYS A 74 -29.90 -23.87 12.88
CA CYS A 74 -29.29 -25.05 12.25
C CYS A 74 -29.31 -26.28 13.17
N PHE A 75 -29.67 -26.10 14.44
CA PHE A 75 -29.74 -27.10 15.49
C PHE A 75 -31.15 -27.18 16.11
N ALA A 76 -32.19 -26.86 15.34
CA ALA A 76 -33.56 -26.83 15.85
C ALA A 76 -34.00 -28.16 16.48
N GLU A 77 -33.69 -29.29 15.85
CA GLU A 77 -33.99 -30.63 16.38
C GLU A 77 -33.30 -30.88 17.72
N GLU A 78 -31.99 -30.64 17.79
CA GLU A 78 -31.18 -30.85 18.99
C GLU A 78 -31.60 -29.93 20.15
N LEU A 79 -31.97 -28.69 19.85
CA LEU A 79 -32.44 -27.74 20.87
C LEU A 79 -33.85 -28.09 21.37
N ILE A 80 -34.74 -28.59 20.50
CA ILE A 80 -36.08 -29.04 20.88
C ILE A 80 -36.01 -30.29 21.78
N GLU A 81 -35.03 -31.17 21.51
CA GLU A 81 -34.75 -32.36 22.31
C GLU A 81 -34.08 -32.00 23.65
N ALA A 82 -33.06 -31.13 23.63
CA ALA A 82 -32.30 -30.74 24.83
C ALA A 82 -33.15 -29.95 25.84
N TYR A 83 -34.11 -29.15 25.36
CA TYR A 83 -35.00 -28.32 26.18
C TYR A 83 -36.48 -28.70 25.96
N PRO A 84 -36.94 -29.85 26.49
CA PRO A 84 -38.34 -30.28 26.38
C PRO A 84 -39.34 -29.32 27.05
N GLU A 85 -38.88 -28.49 27.98
CA GLU A 85 -39.66 -27.45 28.63
C GLU A 85 -39.83 -26.17 27.79
N ALA A 86 -39.03 -26.00 26.74
CA ALA A 86 -39.08 -24.82 25.90
C ALA A 86 -40.27 -24.87 24.93
N LYS A 87 -40.92 -23.72 24.74
CA LYS A 87 -41.93 -23.49 23.71
C LYS A 87 -41.26 -23.05 22.40
N VAL A 88 -41.78 -23.48 21.26
CA VAL A 88 -41.23 -23.21 19.93
C VAL A 88 -42.17 -22.30 19.14
N VAL A 89 -41.66 -21.16 18.68
CA VAL A 89 -42.40 -20.23 17.82
C VAL A 89 -41.82 -20.29 16.40
N LEU A 90 -42.58 -20.86 15.46
CA LEU A 90 -42.18 -21.01 14.07
C LEU A 90 -42.74 -19.87 13.23
N VAL A 91 -41.93 -18.82 13.04
CA VAL A 91 -42.35 -17.64 12.28
C VAL A 91 -42.25 -17.88 10.79
N GLU A 92 -43.38 -17.91 10.08
CA GLU A 92 -43.44 -18.15 8.63
C GLU A 92 -43.92 -16.90 7.87
N ARG A 93 -43.37 -16.69 6.68
CA ARG A 93 -43.79 -15.63 5.75
C ARG A 93 -43.85 -16.19 4.33
N ASP A 94 -44.40 -15.41 3.41
CA ASP A 94 -44.37 -15.78 1.99
C ASP A 94 -42.93 -16.05 1.50
N VAL A 95 -42.76 -17.20 0.84
CA VAL A 95 -41.44 -17.74 0.45
C VAL A 95 -40.75 -16.88 -0.61
N GLU A 96 -41.50 -16.29 -1.53
CA GLU A 96 -40.92 -15.44 -2.57
C GLU A 96 -40.46 -14.10 -1.99
N SER A 97 -41.30 -13.49 -1.14
CA SER A 97 -40.95 -12.28 -0.40
C SER A 97 -39.75 -12.49 0.54
N TRP A 98 -39.67 -13.67 1.17
CA TRP A 98 -38.51 -14.07 1.96
C TRP A 98 -37.25 -14.21 1.09
N TYR A 99 -37.34 -14.91 -0.04
CA TYR A 99 -36.20 -15.16 -0.91
C TYR A 99 -35.57 -13.87 -1.42
N LEU A 100 -36.37 -12.86 -1.80
CA LEU A 100 -35.85 -11.55 -2.18
C LEU A 100 -35.02 -10.90 -1.06
N SER A 101 -35.46 -11.04 0.19
CA SER A 101 -34.74 -10.54 1.37
C SER A 101 -33.50 -11.38 1.72
N PHE A 102 -33.54 -12.67 1.46
CA PHE A 102 -32.44 -13.62 1.71
C PHE A 102 -31.34 -13.53 0.65
N LYS A 103 -31.69 -13.25 -0.61
CA LYS A 103 -30.73 -13.08 -1.71
C LYS A 103 -29.68 -12.00 -1.41
N GLY A 104 -30.10 -10.85 -0.89
CA GLY A 104 -29.16 -9.78 -0.51
C GLY A 104 -28.19 -10.19 0.60
N MET A 105 -28.62 -11.05 1.53
CA MET A 105 -27.76 -11.62 2.57
C MET A 105 -26.75 -12.62 1.97
N ILE A 106 -27.19 -13.46 1.03
CA ILE A 106 -26.28 -14.36 0.27
C ILE A 106 -25.21 -13.53 -0.44
N ASP A 107 -25.59 -12.44 -1.12
CA ASP A 107 -24.65 -11.61 -1.86
C ASP A 107 -23.53 -11.06 -0.94
N GLU A 108 -23.87 -10.61 0.26
CA GLU A 108 -22.89 -10.09 1.23
C GLU A 108 -21.99 -11.20 1.80
N MET A 109 -22.53 -12.39 2.07
CA MET A 109 -21.75 -13.52 2.58
C MET A 109 -20.72 -14.06 1.59
N TYR A 110 -21.00 -13.90 0.29
CA TYR A 110 -20.09 -14.27 -0.79
C TYR A 110 -19.26 -13.08 -1.31
N ASN A 111 -19.32 -11.92 -0.64
CA ASN A 111 -18.53 -10.74 -1.00
C ASN A 111 -17.02 -11.06 -0.93
N PRO A 112 -16.25 -10.89 -2.02
CA PRO A 112 -14.81 -11.17 -2.03
C PRO A 112 -14.01 -10.41 -0.95
N ILE A 113 -14.43 -9.18 -0.61
CA ILE A 113 -13.78 -8.38 0.43
C ILE A 113 -13.91 -9.07 1.80
N VAL A 114 -15.11 -9.58 2.12
CA VAL A 114 -15.35 -10.33 3.35
C VAL A 114 -14.51 -11.62 3.39
N GLN A 115 -14.35 -12.31 2.26
CA GLN A 115 -13.52 -13.52 2.19
C GLN A 115 -12.03 -13.23 2.39
N ILE A 116 -11.53 -12.12 1.85
CA ILE A 116 -10.15 -11.67 2.07
C ILE A 116 -9.96 -11.30 3.53
N LEU A 117 -10.84 -10.45 4.09
CA LEU A 117 -10.74 -10.02 5.48
C LEU A 117 -10.88 -11.18 6.48
N ARG A 118 -11.67 -12.21 6.19
CA ARG A 118 -11.73 -13.45 7.00
C ARG A 118 -10.35 -14.09 7.19
N ILE A 119 -9.50 -14.03 6.17
CA ILE A 119 -8.14 -14.61 6.20
C ILE A 119 -7.17 -13.66 6.88
N LEU A 120 -7.29 -12.36 6.61
CA LEU A 120 -6.33 -11.34 7.07
C LEU A 120 -6.57 -10.85 8.50
N ASP A 121 -7.78 -11.00 9.03
CA ASP A 121 -8.17 -10.58 10.38
C ASP A 121 -8.57 -11.79 11.25
N PRO A 122 -7.62 -12.44 11.92
CA PRO A 122 -7.92 -13.57 12.79
C PRO A 122 -8.59 -13.17 14.11
N GLN A 123 -8.73 -11.87 14.42
CA GLN A 123 -9.16 -11.40 15.74
C GLN A 123 -10.66 -11.08 15.79
N VAL A 124 -11.21 -10.50 14.71
CA VAL A 124 -12.56 -9.94 14.72
C VAL A 124 -13.44 -10.58 13.65
N LEU A 125 -13.15 -10.33 12.37
CA LEU A 125 -13.95 -10.89 11.27
C LEU A 125 -13.70 -12.38 11.03
N GLY A 126 -12.47 -12.86 11.21
CA GLY A 126 -12.07 -14.25 10.97
C GLY A 126 -12.93 -15.28 11.69
N PRO A 127 -13.07 -15.23 13.02
CA PRO A 127 -13.88 -16.20 13.77
C PRO A 127 -15.35 -16.17 13.37
N THR A 128 -15.96 -14.98 13.29
CA THR A 128 -17.39 -14.82 12.98
C THR A 128 -17.71 -15.27 11.55
N ALA A 129 -16.89 -14.87 10.58
CA ALA A 129 -17.09 -15.29 9.19
C ALA A 129 -16.78 -16.78 8.99
N SER A 130 -15.90 -17.38 9.79
CA SER A 130 -15.66 -18.83 9.77
C SER A 130 -16.81 -19.62 10.38
N MET A 131 -17.42 -19.15 11.46
CA MET A 131 -18.66 -19.73 11.98
C MET A 131 -19.79 -19.69 10.94
N PHE A 132 -20.01 -18.54 10.30
CA PHE A 132 -21.02 -18.42 9.25
C PHE A 132 -20.67 -19.19 7.98
N TYR A 133 -19.39 -19.49 7.73
CA TYR A 133 -19.00 -20.39 6.65
C TYR A 133 -19.64 -21.78 6.85
N HIS A 134 -19.69 -22.31 8.07
CA HIS A 134 -20.35 -23.59 8.36
C HIS A 134 -21.86 -23.57 8.14
N VAL A 135 -22.49 -22.40 8.30
CA VAL A 135 -23.92 -22.24 8.03
C VAL A 135 -24.19 -22.25 6.52
N TYR A 136 -23.50 -21.40 5.78
CA TYR A 136 -23.90 -21.01 4.41
C TYR A 136 -23.03 -21.61 3.30
N LYS A 137 -21.82 -22.07 3.61
CA LYS A 137 -20.79 -22.44 2.61
C LYS A 137 -20.17 -23.81 2.82
N ASP A 138 -20.75 -24.61 3.72
CA ASP A 138 -20.33 -25.97 3.98
C ASP A 138 -21.19 -26.95 3.17
N ARG A 139 -20.53 -27.76 2.33
CA ARG A 139 -21.21 -28.77 1.49
C ARG A 139 -21.92 -29.84 2.32
N LYS A 140 -21.44 -30.13 3.53
CA LYS A 140 -22.12 -31.06 4.45
C LYS A 140 -23.01 -30.34 5.45
N GLY A 141 -22.89 -29.01 5.56
CA GLY A 141 -23.61 -28.20 6.53
C GLY A 141 -25.07 -27.94 6.15
N PHE A 142 -25.69 -27.01 6.87
CA PHE A 142 -27.11 -26.71 6.79
C PHE A 142 -27.57 -26.35 5.36
N CYS A 143 -26.81 -25.51 4.64
CA CYS A 143 -27.13 -25.09 3.28
C CYS A 143 -26.69 -26.08 2.18
N ARG A 144 -25.90 -27.12 2.51
CA ARG A 144 -25.47 -28.21 1.61
C ARG A 144 -24.75 -27.75 0.32
N THR A 145 -24.11 -26.57 0.32
CA THR A 145 -23.35 -26.07 -0.83
C THR A 145 -22.25 -25.10 -0.40
N ASP A 146 -21.20 -24.99 -1.21
CA ASP A 146 -20.16 -23.96 -1.12
C ASP A 146 -20.28 -22.89 -2.21
N LYS A 147 -21.25 -23.02 -3.14
CA LYS A 147 -21.43 -22.15 -4.31
C LYS A 147 -22.62 -21.22 -4.14
N LYS A 148 -22.42 -19.97 -4.52
CA LYS A 148 -23.42 -18.90 -4.40
C LYS A 148 -24.64 -19.19 -5.27
N GLU A 149 -24.41 -19.55 -6.53
CA GLU A 149 -25.45 -19.76 -7.53
C GLU A 149 -26.34 -20.95 -7.15
N GLU A 150 -25.73 -22.00 -6.62
CA GLU A 150 -26.45 -23.18 -6.15
C GLU A 150 -27.34 -22.85 -4.94
N LEU A 151 -26.82 -22.09 -3.96
CA LEU A 151 -27.61 -21.66 -2.80
C LEU A 151 -28.80 -20.78 -3.24
N GLN A 152 -28.60 -19.90 -4.22
CA GLN A 152 -29.70 -19.09 -4.77
C GLN A 152 -30.79 -19.95 -5.43
N CYS A 153 -30.41 -21.02 -6.13
CA CYS A 153 -31.36 -21.96 -6.73
C CYS A 153 -32.09 -22.81 -5.68
N THR A 154 -31.39 -23.30 -4.65
CA THR A 154 -31.94 -24.27 -3.68
C THR A 154 -32.58 -23.64 -2.44
N ALA A 155 -32.37 -22.35 -2.17
CA ALA A 155 -32.84 -21.67 -0.96
C ALA A 155 -34.35 -21.85 -0.68
N ARG A 156 -35.20 -21.83 -1.71
CA ARG A 156 -36.65 -22.04 -1.56
C ARG A 156 -37.00 -23.45 -1.09
N THR A 157 -36.28 -24.43 -1.61
CA THR A 157 -36.44 -25.83 -1.21
C THR A 157 -35.97 -26.01 0.23
N LEU A 158 -34.79 -25.48 0.56
CA LEU A 158 -34.24 -25.49 1.92
C LEU A 158 -35.20 -24.85 2.93
N TYR A 159 -35.83 -23.72 2.56
CA TYR A 159 -36.87 -23.08 3.36
C TYR A 159 -38.01 -24.04 3.67
N ARG A 160 -38.65 -24.62 2.63
CA ARG A 160 -39.80 -25.52 2.83
C ARG A 160 -39.43 -26.78 3.62
N GLU A 161 -38.26 -27.35 3.36
CA GLU A 161 -37.73 -28.51 4.09
C GLU A 161 -37.57 -28.19 5.58
N HIS A 162 -36.96 -27.05 5.92
CA HIS A 162 -36.73 -26.65 7.31
C HIS A 162 -38.05 -26.50 8.09
N TYR A 163 -39.04 -25.82 7.52
CA TYR A 163 -40.34 -25.63 8.21
C TYR A 163 -41.10 -26.95 8.36
N LYS A 164 -41.07 -27.82 7.34
CA LYS A 164 -41.65 -29.16 7.42
C LYS A 164 -40.97 -29.99 8.52
N HIS A 165 -39.65 -29.92 8.61
CA HIS A 165 -38.87 -30.65 9.59
C HIS A 165 -39.16 -30.18 11.02
N VAL A 166 -39.14 -28.87 11.29
CA VAL A 166 -39.46 -28.32 12.63
C VAL A 166 -40.87 -28.76 13.08
N ARG A 167 -41.87 -28.71 12.21
CA ARG A 167 -43.23 -29.20 12.51
C ARG A 167 -43.30 -30.71 12.76
N SER A 168 -42.34 -31.48 12.25
CA SER A 168 -42.31 -32.94 12.43
C SER A 168 -41.65 -33.36 13.74
N VAL A 169 -40.66 -32.60 14.22
CA VAL A 169 -39.90 -32.93 15.44
C VAL A 169 -40.46 -32.24 16.68
N CYS A 170 -41.19 -31.13 16.53
CA CYS A 170 -41.79 -30.40 17.65
C CYS A 170 -43.20 -30.93 17.98
N PRO A 171 -43.49 -31.29 19.25
CA PRO A 171 -44.85 -31.60 19.68
C PRO A 171 -45.82 -30.42 19.44
N LYS A 172 -47.05 -30.73 18.98
CA LYS A 172 -48.03 -29.71 18.57
C LYS A 172 -48.45 -28.77 19.71
N ASP A 173 -48.46 -29.25 20.94
CA ASP A 173 -48.76 -28.48 22.15
C ASP A 173 -47.65 -27.48 22.51
N ARG A 174 -46.42 -27.71 22.01
CA ARG A 174 -45.26 -26.83 22.20
C ARG A 174 -44.90 -26.01 20.96
N LEU A 175 -45.74 -26.01 19.93
CA LEU A 175 -45.47 -25.33 18.66
C LEU A 175 -46.53 -24.27 18.34
N LEU A 176 -46.08 -23.04 18.11
CA LEU A 176 -46.88 -21.96 17.55
C LEU A 176 -46.43 -21.64 16.12
N ASP A 177 -47.31 -21.90 15.15
CA ASP A 177 -47.17 -21.37 13.78
C ASP A 177 -47.57 -19.88 13.79
N PHE A 178 -46.59 -18.99 13.61
CA PHE A 178 -46.77 -17.56 13.83
C PHE A 178 -46.51 -16.74 12.57
N LYS A 179 -47.35 -15.73 12.29
CA LYS A 179 -47.05 -14.69 11.31
C LYS A 179 -46.91 -13.36 12.05
N LEU A 180 -45.89 -12.58 11.71
CA LEU A 180 -45.66 -11.27 12.36
C LEU A 180 -46.86 -10.31 12.31
N LYS A 181 -47.77 -10.50 11.35
CA LYS A 181 -49.00 -9.70 11.22
C LYS A 181 -50.05 -10.04 12.28
N ASP A 182 -49.91 -11.17 12.96
CA ASP A 182 -50.87 -11.66 13.95
C ASP A 182 -50.71 -10.91 15.29
N GLY A 183 -49.57 -10.24 15.51
CA GLY A 183 -49.36 -9.33 16.64
C GLY A 183 -49.18 -10.03 18.00
N TRP A 184 -49.58 -9.37 19.09
CA TRP A 184 -49.37 -9.85 20.45
C TRP A 184 -50.25 -11.03 20.84
N GLY A 185 -51.55 -10.97 20.56
CA GLY A 185 -52.56 -11.94 21.03
C GLY A 185 -52.10 -13.41 21.02
N PRO A 186 -51.86 -14.03 19.85
CA PRO A 186 -51.49 -15.45 19.79
C PRO A 186 -50.11 -15.74 20.39
N LEU A 187 -49.18 -14.77 20.40
CA LEU A 187 -47.86 -14.94 21.01
C LEU A 187 -47.94 -14.91 22.55
N CYS A 188 -48.70 -13.96 23.09
CA CYS A 188 -48.92 -13.79 24.52
C CYS A 188 -49.71 -14.97 25.12
N GLU A 189 -50.79 -15.38 24.46
CA GLU A 189 -51.57 -16.56 24.84
C GLU A 189 -50.70 -17.82 24.86
N PHE A 190 -49.94 -18.05 23.79
CA PHE A 190 -49.07 -19.22 23.70
C PHE A 190 -47.96 -19.20 24.75
N LEU A 191 -47.40 -18.05 25.10
CA LEU A 191 -46.34 -17.93 26.09
C LEU A 191 -46.84 -17.82 27.54
N ASP A 192 -48.15 -17.76 27.77
CA ASP A 192 -48.76 -17.49 29.07
C ASP A 192 -48.27 -16.16 29.67
N LYS A 193 -48.43 -15.08 28.90
CA LYS A 193 -48.00 -13.71 29.23
C LYS A 193 -49.10 -12.70 28.95
N GLU A 194 -49.14 -11.64 29.74
CA GLU A 194 -50.04 -10.50 29.49
C GLU A 194 -49.55 -9.68 28.29
N GLU A 195 -50.48 -9.07 27.55
CA GLU A 195 -50.13 -8.15 26.46
C GLU A 195 -49.50 -6.87 27.02
N PRO A 196 -48.36 -6.40 26.47
CA PRO A 196 -47.56 -5.34 27.09
C PRO A 196 -48.10 -3.91 26.86
N GLY A 197 -49.30 -3.75 26.28
CA GLY A 197 -49.92 -2.45 26.02
C GLY A 197 -49.17 -1.54 25.02
N VAL A 198 -48.10 -2.03 24.38
CA VAL A 198 -47.33 -1.31 23.35
C VAL A 198 -47.59 -1.91 21.96
N PRO A 199 -47.42 -1.15 20.87
CA PRO A 199 -47.54 -1.71 19.51
C PRO A 199 -46.55 -2.86 19.28
N PHE A 200 -46.97 -3.90 18.55
CA PHE A 200 -46.08 -5.00 18.17
C PHE A 200 -44.90 -4.46 17.34
N PRO A 201 -43.64 -4.81 17.66
CA PRO A 201 -42.48 -4.24 17.00
C PRO A 201 -42.48 -4.53 15.49
N ARG A 202 -41.95 -3.58 14.70
CA ARG A 202 -41.73 -3.75 13.25
C ARG A 202 -40.36 -3.20 12.88
N LEU A 203 -39.34 -4.05 12.94
CA LEU A 203 -37.96 -3.66 12.67
C LEU A 203 -37.51 -4.11 11.28
N ASN A 204 -36.87 -3.19 10.54
CA ASN A 204 -36.30 -3.51 9.24
C ASN A 204 -34.92 -4.16 9.39
N GLU A 205 -34.89 -5.48 9.28
CA GLU A 205 -33.68 -6.29 9.39
C GLU A 205 -32.64 -6.02 8.30
N GLY A 206 -33.00 -5.40 7.17
CA GLY A 206 -32.06 -5.10 6.08
C GLY A 206 -31.09 -3.98 6.42
N ALA A 207 -31.63 -2.85 6.87
CA ALA A 207 -30.84 -1.65 7.14
C ALA A 207 -29.92 -1.83 8.36
N ALA A 208 -30.46 -2.34 9.47
CA ALA A 208 -29.70 -2.54 10.71
C ALA A 208 -28.55 -3.55 10.54
N LEU A 209 -28.76 -4.61 9.75
CA LEU A 209 -27.75 -5.62 9.47
C LEU A 209 -26.64 -5.06 8.56
N ALA A 210 -27.00 -4.30 7.53
CA ALA A 210 -26.04 -3.66 6.63
C ALA A 210 -25.15 -2.64 7.36
N GLU A 211 -25.71 -1.87 8.28
CA GLU A 211 -24.97 -0.89 9.09
C GLU A 211 -23.96 -1.56 10.03
N LYS A 212 -24.39 -2.58 10.78
CA LYS A 212 -23.51 -3.36 11.67
C LYS A 212 -22.40 -4.07 10.90
N PHE A 213 -22.69 -4.68 9.75
CA PHE A 213 -21.66 -5.31 8.92
C PHE A 213 -20.63 -4.29 8.42
N LYS A 214 -21.06 -3.11 7.98
CA LYS A 214 -20.13 -2.05 7.56
C LYS A 214 -19.22 -1.58 8.69
N GLU A 215 -19.76 -1.41 9.89
CA GLU A 215 -18.97 -1.02 11.06
C GLU A 215 -17.91 -2.09 11.40
N PHE A 216 -18.30 -3.36 11.37
CA PHE A 216 -17.41 -4.47 11.64
C PHE A 216 -16.33 -4.63 10.56
N GLN A 217 -16.69 -4.49 9.28
CA GLN A 217 -15.74 -4.45 8.16
C GLN A 217 -14.75 -3.29 8.31
N LYS A 218 -15.22 -2.09 8.71
CA LYS A 218 -14.37 -0.93 8.96
C LYS A 218 -13.37 -1.19 10.09
N ARG A 219 -13.84 -1.76 11.20
CA ARG A 219 -12.98 -2.14 12.33
C ARG A 219 -11.93 -3.19 11.91
N SER A 220 -12.35 -4.22 11.18
CA SER A 220 -11.47 -5.26 10.63
C SER A 220 -10.41 -4.67 9.69
N MET A 221 -10.83 -3.81 8.75
CA MET A 221 -9.90 -3.11 7.86
C MET A 221 -8.88 -2.27 8.62
N LEU A 222 -9.30 -1.51 9.65
CA LEU A 222 -8.39 -0.74 10.48
C LEU A 222 -7.37 -1.62 11.22
N LEU A 223 -7.78 -2.80 11.70
CA LEU A 223 -6.89 -3.77 12.33
C LEU A 223 -5.91 -4.40 11.34
N VAL A 224 -6.37 -4.75 10.13
CA VAL A 224 -5.51 -5.25 9.05
C VAL A 224 -4.52 -4.18 8.64
N LEU A 225 -4.95 -2.94 8.44
CA LEU A 225 -4.09 -1.78 8.15
C LEU A 225 -3.09 -1.56 9.28
N ARG A 226 -3.52 -1.58 10.55
CA ARG A 226 -2.61 -1.49 11.70
C ARG A 226 -1.59 -2.62 11.68
N ASN A 227 -2.00 -3.86 11.47
CA ASN A 227 -1.11 -5.02 11.47
C ASN A 227 -0.15 -4.98 10.28
N LEU A 228 -0.59 -4.58 9.09
CA LEU A 228 0.26 -4.37 7.91
C LEU A 228 1.25 -3.24 8.14
N THR A 229 0.81 -2.13 8.74
CA THR A 229 1.69 -1.02 9.15
C THR A 229 2.67 -1.48 10.23
N VAL A 230 2.27 -2.30 11.20
CA VAL A 230 3.19 -2.87 12.19
C VAL A 230 4.18 -3.82 11.53
N VAL A 231 3.78 -4.66 10.57
CA VAL A 231 4.69 -5.53 9.80
C VAL A 231 5.65 -4.70 8.94
N GLY A 232 5.16 -3.63 8.32
CA GLY A 232 5.93 -2.70 7.49
C GLY A 232 6.90 -1.83 8.29
N VAL A 233 6.47 -1.28 9.43
CA VAL A 233 7.26 -0.41 10.32
C VAL A 233 8.19 -1.24 11.23
N SER A 234 7.81 -2.46 11.60
CA SER A 234 8.65 -3.36 12.42
C SER A 234 9.62 -4.21 11.60
N TYR A 235 9.76 -3.95 10.28
CA TYR A 235 10.67 -4.65 9.37
C TYR A 235 10.72 -6.16 9.65
N GLY A 236 9.61 -6.87 9.50
CA GLY A 236 9.58 -8.33 9.48
C GLY A 236 10.33 -9.04 10.62
N LYS A 237 10.12 -8.64 11.88
CA LYS A 237 10.51 -9.48 13.02
C LYS A 237 9.80 -10.84 12.89
N ILE A 238 10.54 -11.94 13.04
CA ILE A 238 9.98 -13.31 13.01
C ILE A 238 8.81 -13.46 14.00
N GLU A 239 8.87 -12.78 15.14
CA GLU A 239 7.80 -12.72 16.14
C GLU A 239 6.50 -12.07 15.63
N SER A 240 6.58 -11.09 14.72
CA SER A 240 5.39 -10.44 14.13
C SER A 240 4.61 -11.37 13.19
N PHE A 241 5.24 -12.47 12.74
CA PHE A 241 4.58 -13.51 11.98
C PHE A 241 4.11 -14.69 12.85
N SER A 242 4.37 -14.69 14.16
CA SER A 242 3.94 -15.79 15.04
C SER A 242 2.43 -16.06 15.00
N PRO A 243 1.53 -15.06 14.84
CA PRO A 243 0.09 -15.34 14.73
C PRO A 243 -0.30 -16.05 13.42
N TRP A 244 0.57 -16.04 12.41
CA TRP A 244 0.33 -16.66 11.09
C TRP A 244 0.87 -18.09 11.00
N PHE A 245 1.57 -18.56 12.04
CA PHE A 245 2.09 -19.91 12.13
C PHE A 245 1.52 -20.58 13.39
N PRO A 246 0.93 -21.78 13.29
CA PRO A 246 0.30 -22.42 14.44
C PRO A 246 1.34 -22.65 15.54
N GLU A 247 1.06 -22.15 16.74
CA GLU A 247 1.79 -22.51 17.95
C GLU A 247 1.65 -24.02 18.19
N THR A 248 2.77 -24.68 18.42
CA THR A 248 2.77 -26.07 18.87
C THR A 248 2.31 -26.09 20.32
N ASP A 249 1.00 -26.29 20.53
CA ASP A 249 0.48 -26.69 21.83
C ASP A 249 1.13 -28.03 22.23
N PRO A 250 1.97 -28.06 23.28
CA PRO A 250 2.63 -29.29 23.72
C PRO A 250 1.65 -30.36 24.23
N LYS A 251 0.36 -30.02 24.42
CA LYS A 251 -0.70 -30.94 24.85
C LYS A 251 -1.54 -31.50 23.70
N ASN A 252 -1.28 -31.11 22.45
CA ASN A 252 -2.05 -31.59 21.31
C ASN A 252 -1.44 -32.89 20.71
N PRO A 253 -2.06 -34.07 20.91
CA PRO A 253 -1.55 -35.34 20.37
C PRO A 253 -1.65 -35.44 18.82
N GLN A 254 -2.34 -34.51 18.15
CA GLN A 254 -2.42 -34.43 16.69
C GLN A 254 -1.38 -33.49 16.06
N ALA A 255 -0.50 -32.85 16.85
CA ALA A 255 0.54 -31.97 16.33
C ALA A 255 1.55 -32.77 15.48
N ARG A 256 1.29 -32.85 14.17
CA ARG A 256 2.22 -33.45 13.20
C ARG A 256 3.47 -32.59 13.09
N ILE A 257 4.60 -33.12 13.55
CA ILE A 257 5.94 -32.56 13.30
C ILE A 257 6.16 -32.55 11.79
N LYS A 258 5.94 -31.42 11.12
CA LYS A 258 6.35 -31.26 9.71
C LYS A 258 7.88 -31.27 9.67
N LYS A 259 8.46 -32.24 8.94
CA LYS A 259 9.91 -32.46 8.80
C LYS A 259 10.69 -31.29 8.15
N LEU A 260 10.01 -30.35 7.49
CA LEU A 260 10.65 -29.10 7.08
C LEU A 260 10.66 -28.15 8.27
N SER A 261 11.85 -27.82 8.78
CA SER A 261 12.05 -26.72 9.72
C SER A 261 11.31 -25.47 9.20
N HIS A 262 10.51 -24.82 10.04
CA HIS A 262 9.77 -23.59 9.72
C HIS A 262 10.63 -22.53 8.99
N ARG A 263 11.96 -22.56 9.20
CA ARG A 263 12.95 -21.68 8.55
C ARG A 263 13.25 -22.04 7.10
N GLY A 264 13.30 -23.33 6.76
CA GLY A 264 13.52 -23.79 5.39
C GLY A 264 12.38 -23.36 4.46
N THR A 265 11.13 -23.50 4.94
CA THR A 265 9.94 -23.00 4.24
C THR A 265 9.96 -21.48 4.09
N SER A 266 10.32 -20.76 5.15
CA SER A 266 10.40 -19.30 5.12
C SER A 266 11.47 -18.80 4.14
N LEU A 267 12.66 -19.41 4.13
CA LEU A 267 13.72 -19.13 3.16
C LEU A 267 13.29 -19.41 1.72
N PHE A 268 12.57 -20.51 1.49
CA PHE A 268 12.03 -20.84 0.18
C PHE A 268 11.06 -19.77 -0.32
N ILE A 269 10.18 -19.26 0.55
CA ILE A 269 9.28 -18.14 0.23
C ILE A 269 10.09 -16.90 -0.15
N GLN A 270 11.17 -16.57 0.57
CA GLN A 270 11.99 -15.40 0.22
C GLN A 270 12.73 -15.55 -1.11
N ILE A 271 13.18 -16.76 -1.45
CA ILE A 271 13.73 -17.06 -2.78
C ILE A 271 12.67 -16.85 -3.85
N LEU A 272 11.45 -17.35 -3.63
CA LEU A 272 10.35 -17.19 -4.58
C LEU A 272 10.00 -15.72 -4.80
N ILE A 273 9.88 -14.93 -3.72
CA ILE A 273 9.61 -13.50 -3.78
C ILE A 273 10.71 -12.78 -4.59
N SER A 274 11.97 -12.95 -4.19
CA SER A 274 13.09 -12.26 -4.85
C SER A 274 13.23 -12.64 -6.33
N THR A 275 13.10 -13.93 -6.66
CA THR A 275 13.15 -14.42 -8.05
C THR A 275 12.01 -13.86 -8.89
N THR A 276 10.78 -13.84 -8.35
CA THR A 276 9.60 -13.28 -9.03
C THR A 276 9.79 -11.79 -9.30
N VAL A 277 10.28 -11.03 -8.32
CA VAL A 277 10.57 -9.60 -8.48
C VAL A 277 11.66 -9.36 -9.52
N LEU A 278 12.70 -10.19 -9.58
CA LEU A 278 13.75 -10.08 -10.59
C LEU A 278 13.20 -10.34 -12.00
N VAL A 279 12.46 -11.44 -12.17
CA VAL A 279 11.83 -11.80 -13.46
C VAL A 279 10.88 -10.69 -13.90
N PHE A 280 10.06 -10.16 -12.99
CA PHE A 280 9.16 -9.05 -13.28
C PHE A 280 9.92 -7.81 -13.79
N ASN A 281 10.98 -7.40 -13.09
CA ASN A 281 11.75 -6.21 -13.48
C ASN A 281 12.46 -6.37 -14.82
N ILE A 282 13.08 -7.53 -15.07
CA ILE A 282 13.69 -7.84 -16.37
C ILE A 282 12.62 -7.83 -17.47
N SER A 283 11.46 -8.45 -17.22
CA SER A 283 10.36 -8.51 -18.19
C SER A 283 9.81 -7.12 -18.50
N VAL A 284 9.61 -6.27 -17.48
CA VAL A 284 9.16 -4.89 -17.67
C VAL A 284 10.17 -4.07 -18.45
N MET A 285 11.47 -4.19 -18.14
CA MET A 285 12.53 -3.49 -18.87
C MET A 285 12.59 -3.90 -20.34
N ILE A 286 12.59 -5.20 -20.62
CA ILE A 286 12.60 -5.72 -22.01
C ILE A 286 11.33 -5.30 -22.74
N TYR A 287 10.17 -5.47 -22.12
CA TYR A 287 8.89 -5.08 -22.71
C TYR A 287 8.86 -3.58 -23.04
N ALA A 288 9.29 -2.73 -22.10
CA ALA A 288 9.32 -1.30 -22.31
C ALA A 288 10.26 -0.91 -23.46
N ALA A 289 11.47 -1.49 -23.47
CA ALA A 289 12.47 -1.24 -24.51
C ALA A 289 12.01 -1.69 -25.91
N VAL A 290 11.38 -2.86 -26.02
CA VAL A 290 10.91 -3.41 -27.30
C VAL A 290 9.67 -2.66 -27.81
N LYS A 291 8.73 -2.32 -26.93
CA LYS A 291 7.46 -1.72 -27.33
C LYS A 291 7.53 -0.21 -27.54
N TYR A 292 8.25 0.51 -26.69
CA TYR A 292 8.26 1.97 -26.66
C TYR A 292 9.59 2.58 -27.16
N GLY A 293 10.62 1.76 -27.35
CA GLY A 293 11.94 2.22 -27.81
C GLY A 293 12.71 3.00 -26.74
N ILE A 294 14.00 3.26 -27.02
CA ILE A 294 14.88 4.05 -26.15
C ILE A 294 15.53 5.14 -27.00
N TYR A 295 15.30 6.40 -26.65
CA TYR A 295 15.90 7.58 -27.27
C TYR A 295 16.57 8.44 -26.20
N HIS A 296 17.86 8.74 -26.37
CA HIS A 296 18.70 9.45 -25.37
C HIS A 296 18.59 8.91 -23.93
N GLY A 297 18.40 7.59 -23.79
CA GLY A 297 18.29 6.92 -22.48
C GLY A 297 16.88 6.89 -21.87
N PHE A 298 15.87 7.45 -22.55
CA PHE A 298 14.48 7.47 -22.11
C PHE A 298 13.53 6.83 -23.13
N GLY A 299 12.38 6.35 -22.70
CA GLY A 299 11.30 5.94 -23.59
C GLY A 299 9.94 6.45 -23.10
N ASP A 300 9.03 6.70 -24.05
CA ASP A 300 7.73 7.31 -23.78
C ASP A 300 6.66 6.21 -23.70
N LEU A 301 6.21 5.91 -22.48
CA LEU A 301 5.19 4.88 -22.21
C LEU A 301 3.79 5.31 -22.69
N TYR A 302 3.52 6.61 -22.57
CA TYR A 302 2.26 7.22 -22.96
C TYR A 302 2.49 8.71 -23.23
N GLN A 303 1.82 9.24 -24.26
CA GLN A 303 1.73 10.68 -24.52
C GLN A 303 0.26 11.05 -24.64
N GLY A 304 -0.18 12.11 -23.96
CA GLY A 304 -1.57 12.53 -23.97
C GLY A 304 -1.94 13.50 -22.86
N ASP A 305 -3.18 13.39 -22.39
CA ASP A 305 -3.78 14.27 -21.39
C ASP A 305 -3.03 14.25 -20.04
N CYS A 306 -2.82 15.45 -19.49
CA CYS A 306 -2.15 15.69 -18.23
C CYS A 306 -2.73 14.90 -17.04
N LYS A 307 -4.07 14.80 -16.93
CA LYS A 307 -4.71 14.07 -15.81
C LYS A 307 -4.49 12.57 -15.94
N LEU A 308 -4.51 12.05 -17.17
CA LEU A 308 -4.26 10.64 -17.41
C LEU A 308 -2.80 10.27 -17.16
N VAL A 309 -1.85 11.10 -17.61
CA VAL A 309 -0.42 10.94 -17.31
C VAL A 309 -0.17 10.99 -15.80
N ALA A 310 -0.77 11.94 -15.08
CA ALA A 310 -0.64 12.02 -13.63
C ALA A 310 -1.19 10.76 -12.93
N ARG A 311 -2.36 10.26 -13.37
CA ARG A 311 -2.94 9.01 -12.84
C ARG A 311 -2.04 7.82 -13.08
N TYR A 312 -1.51 7.65 -14.29
CA TYR A 312 -0.60 6.55 -14.60
C TYR A 312 0.73 6.66 -13.85
N ASN A 313 1.27 7.87 -13.67
CA ASN A 313 2.44 8.11 -12.85
C ASN A 313 2.20 7.65 -11.39
N THR A 314 1.07 8.04 -10.79
CA THR A 314 0.70 7.60 -9.43
C THR A 314 0.56 6.08 -9.34
N VAL A 315 -0.10 5.44 -10.32
CA VAL A 315 -0.27 3.98 -10.34
C VAL A 315 1.08 3.27 -10.50
N ALA A 316 1.96 3.78 -11.34
CA ALA A 316 3.30 3.22 -11.51
C ALA A 316 4.12 3.29 -10.21
N HIS A 317 4.14 4.43 -9.50
CA HIS A 317 4.82 4.56 -8.22
C HIS A 317 4.21 3.66 -7.14
N LEU A 318 2.89 3.50 -7.11
CA LEU A 318 2.24 2.56 -6.20
C LEU A 318 2.73 1.12 -6.45
N GLY A 319 2.78 0.70 -7.72
CA GLY A 319 3.29 -0.61 -8.11
C GLY A 319 4.76 -0.79 -7.72
N ILE A 320 5.61 0.19 -8.02
CA ILE A 320 7.04 0.19 -7.65
C ILE A 320 7.20 0.03 -6.14
N ASN A 321 6.46 0.81 -5.33
CA ASN A 321 6.54 0.74 -3.88
C ASN A 321 6.11 -0.63 -3.34
N ILE A 322 5.04 -1.24 -3.86
CA ILE A 322 4.61 -2.60 -3.46
C ILE A 322 5.72 -3.63 -3.72
N VAL A 323 6.25 -3.66 -4.94
CA VAL A 323 7.30 -4.60 -5.34
C VAL A 323 8.57 -4.38 -4.52
N SER A 324 8.92 -3.12 -4.28
CA SER A 324 10.07 -2.71 -3.49
C SER A 324 9.96 -3.15 -2.02
N THR A 325 8.78 -2.99 -1.40
CA THR A 325 8.51 -3.45 -0.03
C THR A 325 8.59 -4.97 0.10
N LEU A 326 8.06 -5.73 -0.87
CA LEU A 326 8.15 -7.20 -0.87
C LEU A 326 9.61 -7.67 -0.90
N LEU A 327 10.43 -7.05 -1.74
CA LEU A 327 11.84 -7.37 -1.84
C LEU A 327 12.63 -6.95 -0.59
N LEU A 328 12.26 -5.84 0.04
CA LEU A 328 12.86 -5.39 1.31
C LEU A 328 12.57 -6.39 2.43
N SER A 329 11.34 -6.90 2.51
CA SER A 329 10.96 -7.97 3.46
C SER A 329 11.86 -9.20 3.30
N ALA A 330 12.04 -9.68 2.07
CA ALA A 330 12.90 -10.82 1.77
C ALA A 330 14.37 -10.56 2.14
N SER A 331 14.85 -9.36 1.82
CA SER A 331 16.23 -8.94 2.13
C SER A 331 16.45 -8.88 3.64
N ASN A 332 15.51 -8.32 4.38
CA ASN A 332 15.62 -8.17 5.82
C ASN A 332 15.57 -9.52 6.55
N TYR A 333 14.71 -10.45 6.12
CA TYR A 333 14.67 -11.80 6.68
C TYR A 333 16.03 -12.52 6.51
N CYS A 334 16.62 -12.48 5.31
CA CYS A 334 17.94 -13.05 5.08
C CYS A 334 19.04 -12.32 5.84
N ALA A 335 18.95 -10.99 5.96
CA ALA A 335 19.89 -10.19 6.76
C ALA A 335 19.90 -10.63 8.23
N GLN A 336 18.73 -10.93 8.83
CA GLN A 336 18.63 -11.44 10.20
C GLN A 336 19.30 -12.81 10.35
N LEU A 337 19.13 -13.71 9.38
CA LEU A 337 19.81 -15.02 9.40
C LEU A 337 21.33 -14.91 9.27
N LEU A 338 21.82 -13.96 8.46
CA LEU A 338 23.26 -13.75 8.25
C LEU A 338 23.96 -13.18 9.49
N VAL A 339 23.27 -12.36 10.29
CA VAL A 339 23.82 -11.71 11.48
C VAL A 339 23.66 -12.52 12.76
N ALA A 340 22.80 -13.54 12.75
CA ALA A 340 22.60 -14.46 13.85
C ALA A 340 23.89 -15.25 14.16
N PRO A 341 24.40 -15.23 15.40
CA PRO A 341 25.63 -15.93 15.75
C PRO A 341 25.40 -17.45 15.82
N THR A 342 26.45 -18.26 15.63
CA THR A 342 26.40 -19.70 15.92
C THR A 342 26.77 -19.99 17.37
N ARG A 343 26.43 -21.18 17.87
CA ARG A 343 26.79 -21.63 19.23
C ARG A 343 28.30 -21.47 19.50
N SER A 344 29.11 -22.00 18.60
CA SER A 344 30.58 -21.90 18.63
C SER A 344 31.14 -20.47 18.52
N GLU A 345 30.42 -19.52 17.94
CA GLU A 345 30.82 -18.11 17.93
C GLU A 345 30.52 -17.43 19.26
N VAL A 346 29.41 -17.82 19.90
CA VAL A 346 29.05 -17.37 21.26
C VAL A 346 30.06 -17.90 22.28
N ASP A 347 30.40 -19.20 22.26
CA ASP A 347 31.38 -19.79 23.18
C ASP A 347 32.75 -19.11 23.09
N ARG A 348 33.25 -18.91 21.87
CA ARG A 348 34.51 -18.20 21.62
C ARG A 348 34.46 -16.72 21.99
N ALA A 349 33.29 -16.09 21.97
CA ALA A 349 33.13 -14.74 22.50
C ALA A 349 33.23 -14.76 24.02
N HIS A 350 32.56 -15.71 24.68
CA HIS A 350 32.57 -15.84 26.14
C HIS A 350 33.97 -16.19 26.69
N GLU A 351 34.75 -17.04 25.99
CA GLU A 351 36.17 -17.29 26.30
C GLU A 351 37.00 -16.00 26.37
N LYS A 352 36.65 -15.02 25.53
CA LYS A 352 37.31 -13.71 25.44
C LYS A 352 36.64 -12.66 26.29
N ARG A 353 35.70 -13.04 27.15
CA ARG A 353 34.89 -12.13 27.97
C ARG A 353 34.16 -11.08 27.11
N ASP A 354 33.60 -11.53 25.99
CA ASP A 354 32.77 -10.74 25.07
C ASP A 354 31.43 -11.44 24.82
N TRP A 355 30.44 -10.73 24.28
CA TRP A 355 29.08 -11.23 24.07
C TRP A 355 28.51 -10.81 22.71
N LEU A 356 27.54 -11.59 22.22
CA LEU A 356 26.85 -11.40 20.94
C LEU A 356 25.35 -11.22 21.17
N ASP A 357 24.72 -10.39 20.35
CA ASP A 357 23.27 -10.22 20.36
C ASP A 357 22.60 -11.42 19.66
N ILE A 358 21.52 -11.95 20.25
CA ILE A 358 20.71 -13.05 19.72
C ILE A 358 19.25 -12.59 19.62
N GLY A 359 18.51 -13.00 18.59
CA GLY A 359 17.10 -12.64 18.45
C GLY A 359 16.83 -11.24 17.87
N VAL A 360 17.87 -10.45 17.62
CA VAL A 360 17.73 -9.06 17.16
C VAL A 360 18.71 -8.72 16.03
N PRO A 361 18.36 -7.79 15.12
CA PRO A 361 19.31 -7.23 14.18
C PRO A 361 20.46 -6.54 14.93
N SER A 362 21.70 -6.99 14.71
CA SER A 362 22.85 -6.46 15.44
C SER A 362 24.03 -6.08 14.55
N PHE A 363 24.25 -4.77 14.40
CA PHE A 363 25.48 -4.24 13.83
C PHE A 363 26.72 -4.58 14.67
N ARG A 364 26.55 -4.83 15.98
CA ARG A 364 27.64 -5.23 16.88
C ARG A 364 28.22 -6.59 16.50
N ASN A 365 27.37 -7.53 16.09
CA ASN A 365 27.80 -8.85 15.64
C ASN A 365 28.61 -8.76 14.33
N LEU A 366 28.32 -7.79 13.47
CA LEU A 366 29.03 -7.54 12.20
C LEU A 366 30.39 -6.85 12.40
N TRP A 367 30.66 -6.31 13.60
CA TRP A 367 31.89 -5.60 13.90
C TRP A 367 33.03 -6.57 14.27
N LYS A 368 34.26 -6.24 13.85
CA LYS A 368 35.45 -7.11 14.00
C LYS A 368 35.22 -8.52 13.41
N ARG A 369 35.93 -9.54 13.93
CA ARG A 369 35.85 -10.95 13.50
C ARG A 369 34.95 -11.78 14.42
N ARG A 370 33.78 -11.24 14.78
CA ARG A 370 32.80 -11.89 15.66
C ARG A 370 31.96 -12.95 14.95
N ILE A 371 31.61 -12.69 13.69
CA ILE A 371 30.93 -13.65 12.81
C ILE A 371 31.76 -13.94 11.57
N ALA A 372 31.45 -15.05 10.89
CA ALA A 372 32.10 -15.45 9.65
C ALA A 372 32.09 -14.34 8.57
N GLN A 373 33.26 -14.07 7.96
CA GLN A 373 33.47 -13.01 6.97
C GLN A 373 32.55 -13.14 5.74
N LYS A 374 32.26 -14.37 5.30
CA LYS A 374 31.35 -14.64 4.18
C LYS A 374 29.93 -14.12 4.47
N ARG A 375 29.42 -14.35 5.69
CA ARG A 375 28.10 -13.86 6.11
C ARG A 375 28.06 -12.34 6.19
N LYS A 376 29.11 -11.74 6.74
CA LYS A 376 29.28 -10.28 6.77
C LYS A 376 29.27 -9.68 5.36
N ALA A 377 30.02 -10.23 4.42
CA ALA A 377 30.07 -9.74 3.05
C ALA A 377 28.69 -9.83 2.36
N THR A 378 28.01 -10.97 2.48
CA THR A 378 26.65 -11.16 1.94
C THR A 378 25.65 -10.19 2.57
N TRP A 379 25.73 -9.97 3.88
CA TRP A 379 24.88 -9.03 4.60
C TRP A 379 25.10 -7.59 4.09
N THR A 380 26.36 -7.17 3.95
CA THR A 380 26.70 -5.83 3.47
C THR A 380 26.20 -5.61 2.04
N LEU A 381 26.40 -6.59 1.15
CA LEU A 381 25.88 -6.54 -0.22
C LEU A 381 24.36 -6.37 -0.24
N LEU A 382 23.65 -7.14 0.59
CA LEU A 382 22.19 -7.13 0.66
C LEU A 382 21.64 -5.79 1.19
N MET A 383 22.32 -5.17 2.16
CA MET A 383 21.90 -3.88 2.72
C MET A 383 22.21 -2.70 1.81
N ILE A 384 23.42 -2.63 1.23
CA ILE A 384 23.80 -1.55 0.31
C ILE A 384 22.90 -1.56 -0.92
N SER A 385 22.70 -2.74 -1.53
CA SER A 385 21.81 -2.87 -2.69
C SER A 385 20.36 -2.52 -2.37
N SER A 386 19.89 -2.77 -1.14
CA SER A 386 18.55 -2.35 -0.71
C SER A 386 18.41 -0.84 -0.61
N VAL A 387 19.36 -0.16 0.05
CA VAL A 387 19.33 1.30 0.19
C VAL A 387 19.36 1.98 -1.18
N LEU A 388 20.29 1.59 -2.05
CA LEU A 388 20.43 2.18 -3.38
C LEU A 388 19.16 2.01 -4.23
N LEU A 389 18.57 0.82 -4.20
CA LEU A 389 17.36 0.52 -4.94
C LEU A 389 16.17 1.37 -4.48
N HIS A 390 16.00 1.59 -3.17
CA HIS A 390 14.92 2.46 -2.66
C HIS A 390 15.09 3.93 -3.04
N LEU A 391 16.33 4.41 -3.12
CA LEU A 391 16.62 5.80 -3.49
C LEU A 391 16.33 6.09 -4.97
N ILE A 392 16.60 5.13 -5.87
CA ILE A 392 16.55 5.39 -7.32
C ILE A 392 15.31 4.86 -8.02
N TRP A 393 14.65 3.82 -7.50
CA TRP A 393 13.62 3.10 -8.25
C TRP A 393 12.37 3.94 -8.50
N ASN A 394 11.99 4.83 -7.57
CA ASN A 394 10.87 5.75 -7.81
C ASN A 394 11.13 6.69 -8.98
N SER A 395 12.38 7.01 -9.29
CA SER A 395 12.74 7.86 -10.44
C SER A 395 12.78 7.10 -11.77
N ALA A 396 12.54 5.79 -11.77
CA ALA A 396 12.56 4.98 -12.99
C ALA A 396 11.43 5.35 -13.98
N VAL A 397 10.32 5.87 -13.46
CA VAL A 397 9.16 6.35 -14.23
C VAL A 397 8.81 7.74 -13.72
N PHE A 398 8.58 8.68 -14.64
CA PHE A 398 8.26 10.06 -14.29
C PHE A 398 7.39 10.73 -15.37
N ALA A 399 6.57 11.69 -14.95
CA ALA A 399 5.83 12.55 -15.87
C ALA A 399 6.73 13.70 -16.36
N ALA A 400 6.81 13.89 -17.67
CA ALA A 400 7.49 15.00 -18.31
C ALA A 400 6.47 15.94 -18.94
N LYS A 401 6.68 17.24 -18.73
CA LYS A 401 5.92 18.29 -19.41
C LYS A 401 6.59 18.63 -20.73
N PRO A 402 5.82 18.87 -21.81
CA PRO A 402 6.38 19.38 -23.04
C PRO A 402 6.85 20.83 -22.80
N PHE A 403 7.96 21.20 -23.41
CA PHE A 403 8.42 22.59 -23.52
C PHE A 403 8.53 22.90 -25.01
N ASN A 404 8.13 24.11 -25.42
CA ASN A 404 8.25 24.53 -26.81
C ASN A 404 9.43 25.50 -26.97
N SER A 405 10.18 25.37 -28.05
CA SER A 405 11.09 26.43 -28.51
C SER A 405 10.31 27.31 -29.47
N TYR A 406 10.39 28.62 -29.28
CA TYR A 406 9.79 29.63 -30.15
C TYR A 406 10.85 30.58 -30.68
N ARG A 407 10.52 31.29 -31.77
CA ARG A 407 11.39 32.28 -32.39
C ARG A 407 11.00 33.69 -32.03
N VAL A 408 12.01 34.53 -31.93
CA VAL A 408 11.89 35.97 -31.73
C VAL A 408 12.38 36.64 -33.00
N LEU A 409 11.46 37.24 -33.75
CA LEU A 409 11.76 37.94 -34.99
C LEU A 409 11.65 39.44 -34.74
N THR A 410 12.76 40.16 -34.81
CA THR A 410 12.75 41.61 -34.67
C THR A 410 12.56 42.24 -36.04
N VAL A 411 11.62 43.16 -36.18
CA VAL A 411 11.20 43.73 -37.48
C VAL A 411 11.14 45.25 -37.44
N THR A 412 11.22 45.89 -38.61
CA THR A 412 11.09 47.35 -38.74
C THR A 412 9.66 47.83 -38.47
N SER A 413 9.50 49.12 -38.16
CA SER A 413 8.17 49.75 -37.97
C SER A 413 7.26 49.67 -39.21
N ASP A 414 7.85 49.63 -40.41
CA ASP A 414 7.18 49.62 -41.71
C ASP A 414 7.10 48.22 -42.35
N TYR A 415 7.35 47.15 -41.58
CA TYR A 415 7.47 45.77 -42.09
C TYR A 415 6.27 45.28 -42.92
N LEU A 416 5.05 45.77 -42.65
CA LEU A 416 3.85 45.41 -43.41
C LEU A 416 3.88 45.87 -44.88
N THR A 417 4.79 46.79 -45.22
CA THR A 417 4.95 47.29 -46.60
C THR A 417 5.99 46.53 -47.40
N ASP A 418 6.67 45.56 -46.78
CA ASP A 418 7.65 44.69 -47.45
C ASP A 418 6.96 43.71 -48.40
N ALA A 419 7.43 43.65 -49.65
CA ALA A 419 6.80 42.92 -50.75
C ALA A 419 7.35 41.50 -50.98
N GLY A 420 8.35 41.05 -50.20
CA GLY A 420 9.03 39.77 -50.45
C GLY A 420 9.68 39.13 -49.23
N PRO A 421 9.91 37.81 -49.26
CA PRO A 421 9.70 36.93 -48.11
C PRO A 421 10.91 36.88 -47.19
N TRP A 422 10.66 37.01 -45.89
CA TRP A 422 11.63 36.59 -44.88
C TRP A 422 12.03 35.13 -45.17
N PRO A 423 13.33 34.80 -45.25
CA PRO A 423 13.78 33.47 -45.61
C PRO A 423 13.54 32.48 -44.47
N THR A 424 12.30 32.03 -44.28
CA THR A 424 11.91 31.07 -43.24
C THR A 424 11.21 29.86 -43.83
N GLN A 425 11.60 28.67 -43.35
CA GLN A 425 10.91 27.40 -43.61
C GLN A 425 10.04 26.97 -42.42
N ASN A 426 9.91 27.82 -41.38
CA ASN A 426 9.15 27.49 -40.18
C ASN A 426 7.66 27.83 -40.37
N ASN A 427 6.81 26.83 -40.17
CA ASN A 427 5.36 26.95 -40.30
C ASN A 427 4.74 27.98 -39.34
N GLN A 428 5.27 28.12 -38.11
CA GLN A 428 4.77 29.13 -37.15
C GLN A 428 5.09 30.55 -37.60
N THR A 429 6.31 30.78 -38.09
CA THR A 429 6.72 32.07 -38.65
C THR A 429 5.91 32.42 -39.91
N LEU A 430 5.66 31.44 -40.79
CA LEU A 430 4.80 31.62 -41.96
C LEU A 430 3.35 31.97 -41.57
N TYR A 431 2.84 31.36 -40.49
CA TYR A 431 1.50 31.66 -39.98
C TYR A 431 1.36 33.12 -39.52
N LEU A 432 2.37 33.66 -38.83
CA LEU A 432 2.43 35.07 -38.42
C LEU A 432 2.38 36.02 -39.62
N LEU A 433 3.06 35.68 -40.72
CA LEU A 433 3.10 36.50 -41.93
C LEU A 433 1.79 36.48 -42.72
N GLN A 434 1.13 35.32 -42.78
CA GLN A 434 -0.04 35.12 -43.65
C GLN A 434 -1.36 35.56 -42.99
N ASN A 435 -1.43 35.63 -41.66
CA ASN A 435 -2.68 35.85 -40.94
C ASN A 435 -2.64 37.05 -39.97
N PRO A 436 -2.25 38.27 -40.40
CA PRO A 436 -2.05 39.39 -39.49
C PRO A 436 -3.30 39.80 -38.71
N LYS A 437 -4.50 39.53 -39.25
CA LYS A 437 -5.78 39.89 -38.60
C LYS A 437 -6.18 39.00 -37.41
N SER A 438 -5.57 37.83 -37.24
CA SER A 438 -5.88 36.89 -36.15
C SER A 438 -4.81 36.83 -35.06
N LEU A 439 -3.88 37.81 -35.05
CA LEU A 439 -2.77 37.87 -34.11
C LEU A 439 -3.08 38.75 -32.90
N PHE A 440 -2.36 38.50 -31.81
CA PHE A 440 -2.40 39.31 -30.61
C PHE A 440 -1.36 40.42 -30.71
N TYR A 441 -1.82 41.67 -30.78
CA TYR A 441 -0.98 42.86 -30.68
C TYR A 441 -0.86 43.23 -29.20
N LEU A 442 0.34 43.04 -28.66
CA LEU A 442 0.66 43.23 -27.25
C LEU A 442 1.52 44.48 -27.11
N ASN A 443 1.17 45.38 -26.19
CA ASN A 443 2.08 46.48 -25.85
C ASN A 443 3.36 45.93 -25.19
N ALA A 444 4.40 46.77 -25.04
CA ALA A 444 5.67 46.38 -24.44
C ALA A 444 5.51 45.60 -23.11
N THR A 445 4.71 46.11 -22.18
CA THR A 445 4.47 45.48 -20.86
C THR A 445 3.82 44.11 -20.99
N GLN A 446 2.77 43.98 -21.81
CA GLN A 446 2.08 42.71 -22.04
C GLN A 446 2.97 41.69 -22.74
N CYS A 447 3.86 42.14 -23.63
CA CYS A 447 4.83 41.27 -24.29
C CYS A 447 5.86 40.71 -23.29
N ILE A 448 6.41 41.57 -22.44
CA ILE A 448 7.33 41.17 -21.36
C ILE A 448 6.64 40.17 -20.43
N GLU A 449 5.45 40.47 -19.91
CA GLU A 449 4.71 39.57 -19.01
C GLU A 449 4.45 38.20 -19.64
N ARG A 450 4.18 38.15 -20.96
CA ARG A 450 3.90 36.91 -21.67
C ARG A 450 5.13 36.01 -21.83
N TYR A 451 6.28 36.59 -22.17
CA TYR A 451 7.47 35.84 -22.59
C TYR A 451 8.56 35.75 -21.52
N ILE A 452 8.43 36.46 -20.39
CA ILE A 452 9.45 36.44 -19.34
C ILE A 452 9.54 35.11 -18.60
N SER A 453 8.42 34.41 -18.45
CA SER A 453 8.39 33.05 -17.91
C SER A 453 8.43 32.06 -19.07
N PRO A 454 9.30 31.03 -19.03
CA PRO A 454 9.33 29.96 -20.03
C PRO A 454 8.10 29.06 -19.85
N ASN A 455 6.96 29.53 -20.35
CA ASN A 455 5.70 28.80 -20.27
C ASN A 455 5.57 27.83 -21.46
N PRO A 456 5.10 26.60 -21.22
CA PRO A 456 4.87 25.65 -22.30
C PRO A 456 3.79 26.19 -23.26
N GLY A 457 4.01 26.02 -24.58
CA GLY A 457 3.05 26.40 -25.61
C GLY A 457 3.23 27.81 -26.17
N GLN A 458 4.27 28.54 -25.76
CA GLN A 458 4.63 29.81 -26.38
C GLN A 458 4.90 29.62 -27.88
N MET A 459 4.31 30.48 -28.70
CA MET A 459 4.51 30.54 -30.15
C MET A 459 5.48 31.66 -30.51
N ASP A 460 5.98 31.63 -31.75
CA ASP A 460 6.80 32.69 -32.33
C ASP A 460 6.23 34.10 -32.09
N VAL A 461 7.13 35.08 -31.91
CA VAL A 461 6.80 36.49 -31.64
C VAL A 461 7.54 37.42 -32.58
N LEU A 462 6.82 38.40 -33.11
CA LEU A 462 7.40 39.56 -33.78
C LEU A 462 7.62 40.67 -32.75
N VAL A 463 8.82 41.24 -32.72
CA VAL A 463 9.18 42.41 -31.92
C VAL A 463 9.31 43.59 -32.87
N VAL A 464 8.36 44.52 -32.81
CA VAL A 464 8.27 45.64 -33.77
C VAL A 464 9.07 46.84 -33.25
N ALA A 465 9.99 47.33 -34.08
CA ALA A 465 10.79 48.51 -33.78
C ALA A 465 9.95 49.80 -33.80
N ALA A 466 10.16 50.68 -32.83
CA ALA A 466 9.65 52.05 -32.83
C ALA A 466 10.54 53.02 -33.62
N ASN A 467 11.85 52.73 -33.66
CA ASN A 467 12.90 53.66 -34.09
C ASN A 467 13.66 53.24 -35.36
N VAL A 468 13.26 52.14 -36.01
CA VAL A 468 13.94 51.59 -37.19
C VAL A 468 12.92 51.33 -38.31
N THR A 469 13.26 51.76 -39.52
CA THR A 469 12.51 51.57 -40.77
C THR A 469 13.35 50.82 -41.79
N MET A 470 12.75 50.27 -42.84
CA MET A 470 13.50 49.62 -43.93
C MET A 470 14.47 50.58 -44.63
N ARG A 471 14.22 51.90 -44.58
CA ARG A 471 15.12 52.91 -45.16
C ARG A 471 16.47 52.98 -44.46
N ASP A 472 16.52 52.60 -43.19
CA ASP A 472 17.74 52.63 -42.38
C ASP A 472 18.71 51.50 -42.75
N ARG A 473 18.27 50.53 -43.56
CA ARG A 473 19.06 49.38 -44.02
C ARG A 473 19.79 48.64 -42.91
N ALA A 474 19.12 48.51 -41.76
CA ALA A 474 19.70 48.03 -40.51
C ALA A 474 19.59 46.51 -40.29
N SER A 475 19.05 45.76 -41.27
CA SER A 475 18.90 44.30 -41.16
C SER A 475 20.25 43.60 -41.02
N LEU A 476 20.31 42.67 -40.08
CA LEU A 476 21.45 41.80 -39.80
C LEU A 476 21.27 40.39 -40.40
N VAL A 477 20.17 40.13 -41.12
CA VAL A 477 19.90 38.83 -41.75
C VAL A 477 20.69 38.69 -43.06
N ASP A 478 21.35 37.55 -43.24
CA ASP A 478 22.33 37.20 -44.28
C ASP A 478 22.14 37.92 -45.63
N GLY A 479 22.92 38.99 -45.83
CA GLY A 479 23.10 39.65 -47.13
C GLY A 479 21.98 40.58 -47.61
N ASN A 480 20.85 40.70 -46.90
CA ASN A 480 19.77 41.62 -47.27
C ASN A 480 19.57 42.73 -46.22
N SER A 481 20.35 43.81 -46.37
CA SER A 481 20.25 44.98 -45.49
C SER A 481 18.93 45.75 -45.64
N SER A 482 18.20 45.57 -46.75
CA SER A 482 16.93 46.25 -47.03
C SER A 482 15.69 45.45 -46.58
N SER A 483 15.90 44.30 -45.93
CA SER A 483 14.84 43.47 -45.35
C SER A 483 14.14 44.18 -44.19
N SER A 484 12.82 44.01 -44.07
CA SER A 484 12.07 44.39 -42.87
C SER A 484 12.36 43.50 -41.66
N LEU A 485 12.79 42.25 -41.85
CA LEU A 485 13.29 41.39 -40.79
C LEU A 485 14.71 41.85 -40.42
N LEU A 486 14.86 42.34 -39.20
CA LEU A 486 16.10 42.88 -38.67
C LEU A 486 17.01 41.80 -38.07
N TYR A 487 16.44 40.86 -37.32
CA TYR A 487 17.16 39.75 -36.69
C TYR A 487 16.20 38.60 -36.34
N GLU A 488 16.67 37.35 -36.43
CA GLU A 488 15.95 36.16 -36.00
C GLU A 488 16.74 35.47 -34.87
N TYR A 489 16.05 35.16 -33.78
CA TYR A 489 16.64 34.50 -32.61
C TYR A 489 15.78 33.30 -32.19
N ASP A 490 16.38 32.12 -32.11
CA ASP A 490 15.74 30.95 -31.51
C ASP A 490 15.85 31.03 -29.98
N SER A 491 14.72 30.96 -29.28
CA SER A 491 14.70 31.08 -27.81
C SER A 491 15.65 30.09 -27.12
N PHE A 492 15.79 28.87 -27.64
CA PHE A 492 16.83 27.90 -27.25
C PHE A 492 16.82 26.67 -28.16
N ASP A 493 17.93 25.93 -28.18
CA ASP A 493 18.02 24.58 -28.76
C ASP A 493 18.25 23.54 -27.65
N GLY A 494 17.28 22.64 -27.47
CA GLY A 494 17.35 21.53 -26.52
C GLY A 494 16.88 21.79 -25.08
N GLY A 495 16.58 20.71 -24.35
CA GLY A 495 15.93 20.75 -23.03
C GLY A 495 16.81 21.16 -21.85
N THR A 496 18.10 21.45 -22.04
CA THR A 496 19.00 21.95 -20.97
C THR A 496 19.19 23.46 -21.02
N ASN A 497 18.84 24.10 -22.14
CA ASN A 497 19.05 25.53 -22.37
C ASN A 497 17.77 26.36 -22.24
N TRP A 498 16.66 25.76 -21.81
CA TRP A 498 15.37 26.43 -21.60
C TRP A 498 15.44 27.63 -20.64
N ILE A 499 16.42 27.67 -19.74
CA ILE A 499 16.62 28.80 -18.82
C ILE A 499 16.99 30.10 -19.58
N TRP A 500 17.50 29.97 -20.80
CA TRP A 500 17.87 31.09 -21.67
C TRP A 500 16.71 31.55 -22.58
N ALA A 501 15.56 30.86 -22.55
CA ALA A 501 14.41 31.13 -23.42
C ALA A 501 13.93 32.59 -23.37
N SER A 502 14.04 33.23 -22.21
CA SER A 502 13.61 34.61 -21.96
C SER A 502 14.76 35.62 -21.96
N SER A 503 16.01 35.19 -22.23
CA SER A 503 17.19 36.06 -22.11
C SER A 503 17.19 37.21 -23.11
N TRP A 504 16.56 37.03 -24.27
CA TRP A 504 16.41 38.05 -25.31
C TRP A 504 15.69 39.31 -24.81
N LEU A 505 14.79 39.20 -23.83
CA LEU A 505 14.07 40.34 -23.25
C LEU A 505 15.04 41.35 -22.59
N CYS A 506 16.19 40.88 -22.11
CA CYS A 506 17.22 41.67 -21.41
C CYS A 506 18.49 41.86 -22.25
N SER A 507 18.43 41.60 -23.56
CA SER A 507 19.64 41.61 -24.39
C SER A 507 20.37 42.97 -24.39
N ALA A 508 19.65 44.08 -24.19
CA ALA A 508 20.23 45.42 -24.04
C ALA A 508 21.16 45.56 -22.81
N TYR A 509 20.97 44.77 -21.76
CA TYR A 509 21.86 44.77 -20.59
C TYR A 509 23.12 43.92 -20.80
N ALA A 510 23.13 43.05 -21.81
CA ALA A 510 24.28 42.22 -22.16
C ALA A 510 25.24 42.99 -23.08
N GLN A 511 25.98 43.96 -22.52
CA GLN A 511 26.95 44.76 -23.28
C GLN A 511 28.07 43.89 -23.91
N PRO A 512 28.63 44.27 -25.06
CA PRO A 512 29.76 43.56 -25.67
C PRO A 512 30.94 43.39 -24.69
N GLY A 513 31.36 42.15 -24.43
CA GLY A 513 32.43 41.82 -23.47
C GLY A 513 31.97 41.55 -22.03
N SER A 514 30.68 41.72 -21.72
CA SER A 514 30.08 41.31 -20.44
C SER A 514 29.58 39.86 -20.48
N ARG A 515 29.38 39.23 -19.32
CA ARG A 515 28.81 37.86 -19.27
C ARG A 515 27.34 37.91 -19.74
N PRO A 516 26.89 36.95 -20.57
CA PRO A 516 25.50 36.91 -21.02
C PRO A 516 24.55 36.85 -19.82
N VAL A 517 23.49 37.65 -19.86
CA VAL A 517 22.49 37.73 -18.79
C VAL A 517 21.68 36.44 -18.78
N SER A 518 21.83 35.62 -17.74
CA SER A 518 21.22 34.29 -17.62
C SER A 518 19.76 34.28 -17.17
N TRP A 519 19.23 35.41 -16.72
CA TRP A 519 17.83 35.54 -16.30
C TRP A 519 17.36 37.00 -16.36
N CYS A 520 16.13 37.18 -16.82
CA CYS A 520 15.41 38.46 -16.79
C CYS A 520 14.47 38.56 -15.59
N ILE A 521 14.34 39.75 -15.00
CA ILE A 521 13.39 40.03 -13.92
C ILE A 521 12.39 41.09 -14.40
N ALA A 522 11.08 40.78 -14.30
CA ALA A 522 10.00 41.63 -14.81
C ALA A 522 10.02 43.01 -14.16
N GLU A 523 10.34 43.09 -12.87
CA GLU A 523 10.37 44.33 -12.10
C GLU A 523 11.42 45.33 -12.58
N ASN A 524 12.49 44.90 -13.25
CA ASN A 524 13.51 45.78 -13.80
C ASN A 524 13.10 46.28 -15.19
N LEU A 525 12.53 45.40 -16.02
CA LEU A 525 12.04 45.74 -17.36
C LEU A 525 10.77 46.61 -17.32
N ALA A 526 9.85 46.36 -16.39
CA ALA A 526 8.57 47.09 -16.28
C ALA A 526 8.72 48.52 -15.73
N LYS A 527 9.89 48.87 -15.16
CA LYS A 527 10.21 50.22 -14.70
C LYS A 527 10.83 51.10 -15.78
N GLU A 528 11.27 50.52 -16.90
CA GLU A 528 11.81 51.27 -18.01
C GLU A 528 10.69 51.81 -18.90
N VAL A 529 10.69 53.14 -19.10
CA VAL A 529 9.76 53.82 -20.00
C VAL A 529 10.00 53.41 -21.46
N ASP A 530 11.20 52.94 -21.78
CA ASP A 530 11.67 52.59 -23.12
C ASP A 530 12.30 51.18 -23.11
N TRP A 531 11.51 50.13 -23.37
CA TRP A 531 12.04 48.77 -23.50
C TRP A 531 12.90 48.64 -24.76
N ILE A 532 14.18 48.29 -24.58
CA ILE A 532 15.16 48.13 -25.67
C ILE A 532 15.63 46.68 -25.76
N VAL A 533 15.68 46.15 -26.98
CA VAL A 533 16.28 44.86 -27.30
C VAL A 533 17.49 45.10 -28.19
N ALA A 534 18.63 44.51 -27.83
CA ALA A 534 19.87 44.60 -28.58
C ALA A 534 20.24 43.25 -29.25
N TRP A 535 20.76 43.33 -30.47
CA TRP A 535 21.23 42.18 -31.24
C TRP A 535 22.65 42.43 -31.72
N TYR A 536 23.46 41.38 -31.74
CA TYR A 536 24.89 41.46 -32.02
C TYR A 536 25.28 40.42 -33.09
N SER A 537 25.96 40.87 -34.14
CA SER A 537 26.57 40.00 -35.15
C SER A 537 28.07 39.88 -34.92
N TRP A 538 28.59 38.64 -34.85
CA TRP A 538 29.98 38.33 -34.52
C TRP A 538 30.72 37.76 -35.73
N ILE A 539 31.99 38.15 -35.91
CA ILE A 539 32.90 37.50 -36.88
C ILE A 539 33.50 36.24 -36.22
N SER A 540 33.96 35.28 -37.04
CA SER A 540 34.63 34.02 -36.63
C SER A 540 35.78 34.17 -35.62
N ASN A 541 36.29 35.38 -35.39
CA ASN A 541 37.38 35.68 -34.46
C ASN A 541 36.91 36.39 -33.16
N GLY A 542 35.60 36.41 -32.88
CA GLY A 542 35.03 36.97 -31.63
C GLY A 542 34.98 38.51 -31.58
N ILE A 543 35.22 39.19 -32.70
CA ILE A 543 35.09 40.64 -32.82
C ILE A 543 33.67 40.96 -33.29
N LEU A 544 33.02 41.92 -32.61
CA LEU A 544 31.68 42.39 -32.94
C LEU A 544 31.70 43.17 -34.28
N ASP A 545 30.93 42.71 -35.27
CA ASP A 545 30.82 43.35 -36.59
C ASP A 545 29.78 44.47 -36.58
N LYS A 546 28.56 44.16 -36.10
CA LYS A 546 27.43 45.09 -36.05
C LYS A 546 26.61 44.84 -34.79
N SER A 547 26.13 45.93 -34.19
CA SER A 547 25.11 45.88 -33.15
C SER A 547 23.87 46.63 -33.58
N LEU A 548 22.71 46.05 -33.34
CA LEU A 548 21.41 46.65 -33.58
C LEU A 548 20.70 46.87 -32.25
N TRP A 549 20.26 48.09 -31.99
CA TRP A 549 19.53 48.45 -30.77
C TRP A 549 18.14 48.94 -31.16
N VAL A 550 17.12 48.19 -30.76
CA VAL A 550 15.74 48.42 -31.14
C VAL A 550 14.94 48.83 -29.94
N LYS A 551 14.36 50.04 -29.98
CA LYS A 551 13.31 50.44 -29.05
C LYS A 551 12.04 49.71 -29.47
N VAL A 552 11.45 48.92 -28.58
CA VAL A 552 10.27 48.12 -28.90
C VAL A 552 9.02 48.99 -28.78
N ASP A 553 8.21 49.02 -29.84
CA ASP A 553 6.90 49.68 -29.82
C ASP A 553 5.84 48.70 -29.26
N HIS A 554 5.70 47.56 -29.91
CA HIS A 554 4.78 46.49 -29.54
C HIS A 554 5.30 45.13 -30.04
N CYS A 555 4.70 44.05 -29.56
CA CYS A 555 4.93 42.71 -30.08
C CYS A 555 3.67 42.16 -30.74
N VAL A 556 3.88 41.26 -31.71
CA VAL A 556 2.81 40.52 -32.36
C VAL A 556 3.04 39.04 -32.14
N SER A 557 2.07 38.35 -31.54
CA SER A 557 2.16 36.92 -31.21
C SER A 557 0.97 36.15 -31.75
N ALA A 558 1.19 34.91 -32.18
CA ALA A 558 0.11 33.98 -32.55
C ALA A 558 -0.66 33.45 -31.32
N GLY A 559 -0.16 33.69 -30.10
CA GLY A 559 -0.81 33.31 -28.85
C GLY A 559 -0.05 32.26 -28.06
N VAL A 560 -0.79 31.42 -27.34
CA VAL A 560 -0.28 30.23 -26.64
C VAL A 560 -1.05 29.03 -27.18
N GLU A 561 -0.33 28.01 -27.62
CA GLU A 561 -0.93 26.71 -27.93
C GLU A 561 -1.13 25.92 -26.63
N SER A 562 -2.33 25.37 -26.40
CA SER A 562 -2.55 24.48 -25.26
C SER A 562 -1.78 23.18 -25.47
N LEU A 563 -0.77 22.95 -24.62
CA LEU A 563 -0.02 21.69 -24.58
C LEU A 563 -0.61 20.69 -23.57
N ASP A 564 -1.86 20.87 -23.14
CA ASP A 564 -2.51 20.01 -22.13
C ASP A 564 -2.60 18.53 -22.56
N ASN A 565 -2.58 18.27 -23.87
CA ASN A 565 -2.62 16.94 -24.48
C ASN A 565 -1.24 16.37 -24.86
N HIS A 566 -0.14 17.06 -24.55
CA HIS A 566 1.21 16.70 -24.98
C HIS A 566 2.11 16.24 -23.82
N TYR A 567 1.53 15.87 -22.68
CA TYR A 567 2.28 15.35 -21.54
C TYR A 567 2.77 13.93 -21.84
N ALA A 568 4.01 13.62 -21.41
CA ALA A 568 4.60 12.30 -21.61
C ALA A 568 4.83 11.60 -20.27
N LEU A 569 4.41 10.34 -20.17
CA LEU A 569 4.89 9.44 -19.11
C LEU A 569 6.14 8.74 -19.63
N ARG A 570 7.28 9.03 -19.02
CA ARG A 570 8.59 8.53 -19.46
C ARG A 570 9.13 7.49 -18.50
N TYR A 571 9.97 6.59 -19.03
CA TYR A 571 10.82 5.73 -18.22
C TYR A 571 12.30 5.98 -18.52
N SER A 572 13.16 5.78 -17.53
CA SER A 572 14.61 5.82 -17.69
C SER A 572 15.17 4.41 -17.85
N ALA A 573 15.74 4.12 -19.02
CA ALA A 573 16.34 2.82 -19.30
C ALA A 573 17.55 2.54 -18.39
N LEU A 574 18.36 3.57 -18.09
CA LEU A 574 19.53 3.45 -17.22
C LEU A 574 19.14 3.09 -15.78
N ILE A 575 18.08 3.71 -15.25
CA ILE A 575 17.58 3.41 -13.90
C ILE A 575 16.99 2.00 -13.86
N LEU A 576 16.17 1.61 -14.84
CA LEU A 576 15.62 0.24 -14.90
C LEU A 576 16.71 -0.83 -15.01
N LEU A 577 17.77 -0.57 -15.80
CA LEU A 577 18.93 -1.45 -15.87
C LEU A 577 19.63 -1.57 -14.51
N THR A 578 19.83 -0.44 -13.83
CA THR A 578 20.44 -0.41 -12.48
C THR A 578 19.59 -1.19 -11.48
N VAL A 579 18.26 -1.05 -11.51
CA VAL A 579 17.32 -1.83 -10.69
C VAL A 579 17.46 -3.33 -10.97
N CYS A 580 17.58 -3.75 -12.23
CA CYS A 580 17.80 -5.15 -12.59
C CYS A 580 19.13 -5.71 -12.07
N ILE A 581 20.21 -4.92 -12.15
CA ILE A 581 21.54 -5.31 -11.64
C ILE A 581 21.49 -5.48 -10.11
N LEU A 582 20.93 -4.49 -9.40
CA LEU A 582 20.79 -4.55 -7.94
C LEU A 582 19.90 -5.73 -7.51
N ASN A 583 18.79 -5.99 -8.21
CA ASN A 583 17.93 -7.14 -7.94
C ASN A 583 18.64 -8.48 -8.19
N THR A 584 19.49 -8.56 -9.21
CA THR A 584 20.30 -9.76 -9.48
C THR A 584 21.27 -10.02 -8.33
N ALA A 585 21.98 -8.98 -7.87
CA ALA A 585 22.89 -9.09 -6.73
C ALA A 585 22.14 -9.51 -5.44
N LYS A 586 20.94 -8.98 -5.21
CA LYS A 586 20.10 -9.35 -4.07
C LYS A 586 19.61 -10.80 -4.16
N CYS A 587 19.13 -11.24 -5.31
CA CYS A 587 18.73 -12.63 -5.53
C CYS A 587 19.90 -13.59 -5.29
N ALA A 588 21.10 -13.26 -5.80
CA ALA A 588 22.30 -14.04 -5.55
C ALA A 588 22.66 -14.11 -4.05
N ALA A 589 22.57 -12.98 -3.33
CA ALA A 589 22.81 -12.93 -1.89
C ALA A 589 21.79 -13.74 -1.08
N ILE A 590 20.50 -13.70 -1.45
CA ILE A 590 19.42 -14.47 -0.83
C ILE A 590 19.62 -15.98 -1.09
N TYR A 591 19.92 -16.35 -2.33
CA TYR A 591 20.24 -17.75 -2.69
C TYR A 591 21.47 -18.25 -1.94
N TYR A 592 22.51 -17.43 -1.83
CA TYR A 592 23.70 -17.75 -1.05
C TYR A 592 23.40 -17.91 0.45
N THR A 593 22.49 -17.09 1.00
CA THR A 593 22.02 -17.22 2.38
C THR A 593 21.33 -18.56 2.59
N ALA A 594 20.46 -18.96 1.67
CA ALA A 594 19.81 -20.27 1.72
C ALA A 594 20.82 -21.42 1.60
N PHE A 595 21.80 -21.30 0.70
CA PHE A 595 22.89 -22.28 0.57
C PHE A 595 23.67 -22.44 1.89
N LEU A 596 24.02 -21.33 2.55
CA LEU A 596 24.68 -21.36 3.85
C LEU A 596 23.81 -22.04 4.92
N HIS A 597 22.51 -21.73 4.95
CA HIS A 597 21.57 -22.31 5.91
C HIS A 597 21.41 -23.83 5.72
N TYR A 598 21.18 -24.29 4.48
CA TYR A 598 21.05 -25.72 4.19
C TYR A 598 22.35 -26.48 4.47
N ARG A 599 23.50 -25.90 4.14
CA ARG A 599 24.82 -26.49 4.45
C ARG A 599 25.09 -26.56 5.94
N SER A 600 24.67 -25.55 6.73
CA SER A 600 24.85 -25.60 8.18
C SER A 600 23.94 -26.64 8.83
N ASN A 601 22.76 -26.89 8.28
CA ASN A 601 21.78 -27.82 8.86
C ASN A 601 22.12 -29.31 8.59
N THR A 602 22.92 -29.60 7.56
CA THR A 602 23.45 -30.95 7.28
C THR A 602 24.73 -31.27 8.05
N SER A 603 25.36 -30.25 8.65
CA SER A 603 26.57 -30.38 9.47
C SER A 603 26.19 -30.32 10.96
N HIS A 604 26.93 -30.99 11.86
CA HIS A 604 26.71 -31.02 13.33
C HIS A 604 26.07 -29.75 13.97
N ARG A 605 25.23 -29.96 15.01
CA ARG A 605 24.45 -28.95 15.77
C ARG A 605 25.24 -27.68 16.15
N GLU A 606 26.54 -27.77 16.38
CA GLU A 606 27.44 -26.64 16.70
C GLU A 606 27.50 -25.51 15.66
N LYS A 607 27.07 -25.78 14.42
CA LYS A 607 27.04 -24.81 13.31
C LYS A 607 25.68 -24.15 13.11
N ALA A 608 24.65 -24.54 13.87
CA ALA A 608 23.34 -23.92 13.78
C ALA A 608 23.38 -22.47 14.28
N SER A 609 22.78 -21.56 13.52
CA SER A 609 22.65 -20.14 13.91
C SER A 609 21.55 -19.99 14.96
N LEU A 610 21.86 -19.24 16.03
CA LEU A 610 20.93 -18.88 17.10
C LEU A 610 20.16 -17.64 16.65
N VAL A 611 19.04 -17.87 15.95
CA VAL A 611 18.25 -16.80 15.33
C VAL A 611 17.28 -16.18 16.34
N THR A 612 16.75 -16.98 17.26
CA THR A 612 15.77 -16.59 18.28
C THR A 612 16.31 -16.87 19.68
N ILE A 613 15.70 -16.24 20.70
CA ILE A 613 16.02 -16.54 22.10
C ILE A 613 15.73 -18.01 22.42
N GLY A 614 14.67 -18.58 21.84
CA GLY A 614 14.34 -20.00 21.98
C GLY A 614 15.45 -20.93 21.47
N ASP A 615 16.10 -20.58 20.35
CA ASP A 615 17.26 -21.33 19.86
C ASP A 615 18.42 -21.32 20.86
N ALA A 616 18.70 -20.15 21.44
CA ALA A 616 19.75 -20.02 22.43
C ALA A 616 19.43 -20.87 23.66
N VAL A 617 18.24 -20.72 24.24
CA VAL A 617 17.82 -21.51 25.42
C VAL A 617 17.92 -23.01 25.13
N ALA A 618 17.37 -23.47 24.01
CA ALA A 618 17.45 -24.89 23.62
C ALA A 618 18.91 -25.36 23.46
N SER A 619 19.77 -24.52 22.88
CA SER A 619 21.19 -24.84 22.69
C SER A 619 21.97 -24.91 24.02
N PHE A 620 21.75 -23.97 24.93
CA PHE A 620 22.42 -23.94 26.25
C PHE A 620 21.91 -25.03 27.20
N LEU A 621 20.65 -25.45 27.06
CA LEU A 621 20.10 -26.60 27.78
C LEU A 621 20.67 -27.93 27.28
N ALA A 622 20.91 -28.04 25.97
CA ALA A 622 21.52 -29.22 25.37
C ALA A 622 23.02 -29.35 25.70
N GLU A 623 23.75 -28.23 25.61
CA GLU A 623 25.18 -28.18 25.87
C GLU A 623 25.53 -26.91 26.66
N LYS A 624 25.89 -27.11 27.93
CA LYS A 624 26.27 -26.03 28.85
C LYS A 624 27.57 -25.37 28.39
N ASP A 625 27.66 -24.05 28.55
CA ASP A 625 28.89 -23.31 28.35
C ASP A 625 29.74 -23.29 29.65
N PRO A 626 30.94 -23.88 29.65
CA PRO A 626 31.82 -23.90 30.82
C PRO A 626 32.23 -22.51 31.31
N THR A 627 32.31 -21.53 30.42
CA THR A 627 32.76 -20.18 30.75
C THR A 627 31.70 -19.35 31.48
N THR A 628 30.43 -19.75 31.40
CA THR A 628 29.30 -19.06 32.02
C THR A 628 28.50 -19.93 33.00
N GLU A 629 28.83 -21.22 33.15
CA GLU A 629 28.10 -22.22 33.97
C GLU A 629 27.83 -21.76 35.42
N ARG A 630 28.71 -20.95 36.00
CA ARG A 630 28.62 -20.51 37.40
C ARG A 630 28.37 -19.01 37.57
N LEU A 631 28.01 -18.31 36.51
CA LEU A 631 27.69 -16.88 36.59
C LEU A 631 26.25 -16.68 37.07
N PRO A 632 25.99 -15.65 37.91
CA PRO A 632 24.63 -15.26 38.23
C PRO A 632 23.94 -14.67 36.99
N PHE A 633 22.60 -14.59 37.00
CA PHE A 633 21.89 -13.73 36.05
C PHE A 633 22.46 -12.32 36.17
N ALA A 634 22.82 -11.73 35.03
CA ALA A 634 23.49 -10.45 34.95
C ALA A 634 22.78 -9.55 33.93
N SER A 635 22.65 -8.27 34.25
CA SER A 635 22.05 -7.29 33.35
C SER A 635 23.01 -6.88 32.23
N ARG A 636 22.49 -6.33 31.13
CA ARG A 636 23.31 -5.79 30.04
C ARG A 636 24.30 -4.71 30.52
N GLU A 637 23.91 -3.93 31.54
CA GLU A 637 24.77 -2.90 32.10
C GLU A 637 26.01 -3.47 32.77
N GLU A 638 25.89 -4.60 33.47
CA GLU A 638 27.02 -5.29 34.10
C GLU A 638 28.04 -5.77 33.08
N PHE A 639 27.60 -6.20 31.88
CA PHE A 639 28.51 -6.56 30.78
C PHE A 639 29.10 -5.36 30.02
N THR A 640 28.60 -4.13 30.23
CA THR A 640 29.05 -2.93 29.50
C THR A 640 29.80 -1.91 30.35
N LYS A 641 29.51 -1.81 31.65
CA LYS A 641 30.16 -0.89 32.59
C LYS A 641 31.19 -1.58 33.49
N GLU A 642 30.92 -2.81 33.93
CA GLU A 642 31.81 -3.57 34.81
C GLU A 642 32.51 -4.69 34.00
N LYS A 643 33.76 -5.02 34.34
CA LYS A 643 34.44 -6.15 33.69
C LYS A 643 33.60 -7.42 33.91
N TRP A 644 33.52 -8.27 32.89
CA TRP A 644 32.78 -9.55 32.84
C TRP A 644 32.42 -10.13 34.22
N PRO A 645 31.12 -10.42 34.49
CA PRO A 645 30.65 -10.83 35.81
C PRO A 645 31.50 -11.97 36.39
N THR A 646 31.68 -11.96 37.71
CA THR A 646 32.38 -13.03 38.43
C THR A 646 31.43 -13.69 39.42
N GLN A 647 31.79 -14.85 39.99
CA GLN A 647 30.98 -15.53 41.01
C GLN A 647 30.64 -14.66 42.24
N ARG A 648 31.33 -13.53 42.44
CA ARG A 648 31.11 -12.58 43.54
C ARG A 648 30.14 -11.44 43.19
N SER A 649 29.64 -11.36 41.96
CA SER A 649 28.65 -10.35 41.57
C SER A 649 27.33 -10.58 42.32
N PRO A 650 26.72 -9.54 42.91
CA PRO A 650 25.50 -9.68 43.70
C PRO A 650 24.38 -10.31 42.84
N ARG A 651 23.67 -11.30 43.40
CA ARG A 651 22.53 -11.94 42.72
C ARG A 651 21.45 -10.89 42.49
N LEU A 652 20.95 -10.79 41.26
CA LEU A 652 19.77 -10.00 40.94
C LEU A 652 18.62 -10.41 41.86
N HIS A 653 18.27 -9.54 42.81
CA HIS A 653 16.99 -9.61 43.49
C HIS A 653 15.91 -9.34 42.44
N PRO A 654 14.85 -10.15 42.34
CA PRO A 654 13.74 -9.83 41.45
C PRO A 654 13.20 -8.46 41.87
N GLY A 655 13.44 -7.44 41.04
CA GLY A 655 12.82 -6.14 41.21
C GLY A 655 11.30 -6.27 41.15
N PRO A 656 10.55 -5.29 41.68
CA PRO A 656 9.10 -5.32 41.66
C PRO A 656 8.59 -5.54 40.23
N SER A 657 7.51 -6.32 40.13
CA SER A 657 6.79 -6.68 38.90
C SER A 657 6.90 -5.63 37.80
N LEU A 658 7.29 -6.09 36.60
CA LEU A 658 7.38 -5.30 35.35
C LEU A 658 6.15 -4.40 35.20
N CYS A 659 6.26 -3.15 35.64
CA CYS A 659 5.30 -2.11 35.31
C CYS A 659 5.47 -1.84 33.82
N ALA A 660 4.40 -1.90 33.04
CA ALA A 660 4.42 -1.69 31.60
C ALA A 660 5.07 -0.33 31.30
N ILE A 661 6.33 -0.35 30.88
CA ILE A 661 7.06 0.86 30.51
C ILE A 661 6.41 1.38 29.22
N PRO A 662 5.97 2.65 29.14
CA PRO A 662 5.42 3.22 27.92
C PRO A 662 6.38 3.00 26.74
N SER A 663 5.85 2.54 25.60
CA SER A 663 6.62 2.10 24.41
C SER A 663 7.68 3.10 23.95
N PHE A 664 7.49 4.40 24.18
CA PHE A 664 8.43 5.47 23.85
C PHE A 664 9.75 5.43 24.64
N ARG A 665 9.79 4.85 25.85
CA ARG A 665 11.02 4.70 26.65
C ARG A 665 11.80 3.43 26.33
N ALA A 666 11.31 2.57 25.45
CA ALA A 666 11.97 1.30 25.10
C ALA A 666 13.20 1.49 24.19
N ALA A 667 13.31 2.63 23.49
CA ALA A 667 14.45 2.97 22.63
C ALA A 667 15.14 4.24 23.13
N SER A 668 16.47 4.30 23.05
CA SER A 668 17.22 5.50 23.44
C SER A 668 16.88 6.68 22.54
N TRP A 669 16.98 7.90 23.08
CA TRP A 669 16.81 9.15 22.31
C TRP A 669 17.67 9.19 21.04
N THR A 670 18.89 8.65 21.11
CA THR A 670 19.78 8.52 19.94
C THR A 670 19.18 7.64 18.85
N ARG A 671 18.53 6.53 19.21
CA ARG A 671 17.85 5.66 18.24
C ARG A 671 16.63 6.34 17.64
N TRP A 672 15.86 7.07 18.44
CA TRP A 672 14.75 7.89 17.95
C TRP A 672 15.22 8.95 16.96
N LEU A 673 16.24 9.73 17.31
CA LEU A 673 16.78 10.80 16.47
C LEU A 673 17.37 10.26 15.17
N VAL A 674 18.13 9.17 15.21
CA VAL A 674 18.68 8.54 14.00
C VAL A 674 17.58 7.98 13.10
N THR A 675 16.54 7.37 13.68
CA THR A 675 15.41 6.83 12.91
C THR A 675 14.59 7.95 12.28
N LEU A 676 14.32 9.02 13.03
CA LEU A 676 13.63 10.21 12.52
C LEU A 676 14.45 10.93 11.45
N ALA A 677 15.77 11.08 11.66
CA ALA A 677 16.66 11.66 10.65
C ALA A 677 16.65 10.84 9.36
N LEU A 678 16.72 9.50 9.45
CA LEU A 678 16.63 8.61 8.28
C LEU A 678 15.26 8.67 7.59
N CYS A 679 14.17 8.88 8.33
CA CYS A 679 12.83 9.05 7.77
C CYS A 679 12.58 10.43 7.15
N VAL A 680 13.33 11.47 7.56
CA VAL A 680 13.21 12.84 7.03
C VAL A 680 14.11 13.04 5.79
N THR A 681 15.10 12.18 5.59
CA THR A 681 16.02 12.21 4.44
C THR A 681 15.58 11.36 3.23
N VAL A 682 14.42 10.69 3.31
CA VAL A 682 13.76 9.97 2.21
C VAL A 682 12.47 10.71 1.88
#